data_AF-A0A2A3HHA6-F1
#
_entry.id   AF-A0A2A3HHA6-F1
#
_cell.length_a   1.000
_cell.length_b   1.000
_cell.length_c   1.000
_cell.angle_alpha   90.00
_cell.angle_beta   90.00
_cell.angle_gamma   90.00
#
_symmetry.space_group_name_H-M   'P 1'
#
loop_
_entity.id
_entity.type
_entity.pdbx_description
1 polymer ?
#
loop_
_entity_poly.entity_id
_entity_poly.type
_entity_poly.pdbx_seq_one_letter_code
_entity_poly.pdbx_strand_id
1 'polypeptide(L)'
;MSVFGCKFHSLAICTLLGAGVFVSTAQASPQMEKLGRGLSVAKAGEGMFVCWRLLGTDSPQATFTLFRDGAEIAKINGSSSTCYADKAGSPTSKYTLQDEAGIVSSPAIVLGNYYKNQYGQAAYTNIPLDVPATLTMPDGSKCTYSPNDMSVGDLDGDGEYELVLKWDPNNSQDNSKNGYTGNVYIDAYKLNGKKLWRIDLGKNIRAGAHYTQFMVYDLDGDGYAEVAMKTADGTIDGKGKVIGDASADNRSSAGTILTGNEYLTVFKGESGEEITTVDYLPARSILEQSKSVGQWGDDYGNRSERYLAGIAYLDGIHPSLIMCRGYYTAAYIVAWDFDGKNLTQRFYHKSDVPEQGLYGEGNHNLSIGDLDGDGLDEIVYGSAALKHDGTLLYRTGFGHGDAIHLSDMDPDRPGLELWDVHEELTSDYGFEFRANDGTVIFGEKTGTDNGRGLAADIDSTSRGFEMWSTASGNVYNVKGEVVGTNKPSINFRLYWDGDLQDELLDATGSGGSGGKIEKWNSSTKGVERILNIYDINGSTLNNYTKANPCLSADIFGDWREEIIVRTTDNASVNIIATLAETPHRVYTLMHDRQYRESVAWQNVAYNQPPHLSYYLPDNVGANLKQPDIFTISAIEKDSVKFVSVFEASEPDSASGGFVETDHAGFLGKGYYNFENALGSFATYSLESSKATTAILAIVYANGGTANRPMQIVLGKKMYSVNFPANSWDIWDTAFVAVEIPQGEFDLKLVSATDDGGPNICIFAFDVASVSKASSGETTALKNVYAESFNVRSGILRTNYSGTVKISIYDIRGNLVRTQILDVRAGSNAVSLRTESLSAGMYCVKVSNGTRTLSISKFWIREK
;
A
#
# COMPACT_ATOMS: atom_id res chain seq x y z
N MET A 1 -32.52 -68.91 45.78
CA MET A 1 -33.85 -68.35 45.42
C MET A 1 -33.58 -66.98 44.82
N SER A 2 -33.93 -66.58 43.60
CA SER A 2 -34.58 -67.21 42.43
C SER A 2 -34.61 -66.12 41.33
N VAL A 3 -33.92 -66.39 40.19
CA VAL A 3 -34.17 -65.98 38.76
C VAL A 3 -34.34 -64.48 38.43
N PHE A 4 -33.75 -63.80 37.42
CA PHE A 4 -33.33 -64.04 36.02
C PHE A 4 -32.19 -63.01 35.70
N GLY A 5 -31.21 -63.12 34.80
CA GLY A 5 -31.04 -63.89 33.56
C GLY A 5 -31.02 -62.96 32.33
N CYS A 6 -29.86 -62.44 31.87
CA CYS A 6 -29.63 -61.91 30.51
C CYS A 6 -28.12 -61.66 30.25
N LYS A 7 -27.39 -62.60 29.61
CA LYS A 7 -27.03 -62.70 28.18
C LYS A 7 -26.29 -61.49 27.57
N PHE A 8 -24.98 -61.68 27.39
CA PHE A 8 -24.08 -60.96 26.50
C PHE A 8 -24.65 -60.81 25.08
N HIS A 9 -24.55 -59.62 24.50
CA HIS A 9 -24.54 -59.39 23.04
C HIS A 9 -23.46 -58.37 22.71
N SER A 10 -22.61 -58.75 21.76
CA SER A 10 -21.61 -57.92 21.11
C SER A 10 -22.25 -56.69 20.46
N LEU A 11 -21.70 -55.50 20.69
CA LEU A 11 -22.00 -54.32 19.89
C LEU A 11 -20.72 -53.93 19.12
N ALA A 12 -20.79 -54.09 17.81
CA ALA A 12 -19.78 -53.63 16.88
C ALA A 12 -19.68 -52.10 16.96
N ILE A 13 -18.49 -51.59 17.23
CA ILE A 13 -18.17 -50.17 17.11
C ILE A 13 -17.94 -49.90 15.63
N CYS A 14 -18.90 -49.23 14.99
CA CYS A 14 -18.70 -48.60 13.69
C CYS A 14 -17.79 -47.39 13.87
N THR A 15 -16.53 -47.51 13.46
CA THR A 15 -15.64 -46.39 13.16
C THR A 15 -16.20 -45.62 11.97
N LEU A 16 -16.90 -44.52 12.23
CA LEU A 16 -17.13 -43.49 11.22
C LEU A 16 -15.80 -42.75 11.01
N LEU A 17 -15.16 -42.98 9.86
CA LEU A 17 -14.17 -42.06 9.32
C LEU A 17 -14.86 -40.69 9.15
N GLY A 18 -14.57 -39.75 10.05
CA GLY A 18 -14.80 -38.34 9.80
C GLY A 18 -13.76 -37.87 8.78
N ALA A 19 -14.07 -38.02 7.50
CA ALA A 19 -13.44 -37.20 6.48
C ALA A 19 -13.91 -35.76 6.76
N GLY A 20 -13.06 -34.99 7.43
CA GLY A 20 -13.23 -33.56 7.58
C GLY A 20 -13.31 -32.96 6.18
N VAL A 21 -14.50 -32.55 5.77
CA VAL A 21 -14.66 -31.63 4.65
C VAL A 21 -14.10 -30.32 5.16
N PHE A 22 -12.81 -30.07 4.90
CA PHE A 22 -12.27 -28.72 4.93
C PHE A 22 -13.04 -27.96 3.86
N VAL A 23 -14.02 -27.19 4.29
CA VAL A 23 -14.56 -26.12 3.46
C VAL A 23 -13.42 -25.11 3.41
N SER A 24 -12.63 -25.14 2.32
CA SER A 24 -11.76 -24.02 2.00
C SER A 24 -12.68 -22.82 1.85
N THR A 25 -12.73 -21.95 2.85
CA THR A 25 -13.21 -20.59 2.63
C THR A 25 -12.30 -20.03 1.56
N ALA A 26 -12.82 -19.84 0.34
CA ALA A 26 -12.09 -19.13 -0.69
C ALA A 26 -11.83 -17.73 -0.14
N GLN A 27 -10.60 -17.49 0.29
CA GLN A 27 -10.16 -16.20 0.79
C GLN A 27 -10.06 -15.25 -0.40
N ALA A 28 -10.53 -14.02 -0.23
CA ALA A 28 -10.45 -13.03 -1.28
C ALA A 28 -8.99 -12.58 -1.44
N SER A 29 -8.58 -12.36 -2.69
CA SER A 29 -7.21 -11.92 -3.01
C SER A 29 -6.91 -10.57 -2.37
N PRO A 30 -5.69 -10.29 -1.87
CA PRO A 30 -5.28 -8.96 -1.43
C PRO A 30 -5.25 -7.93 -2.56
N GLN A 31 -5.57 -6.68 -2.20
CA GLN A 31 -5.33 -5.50 -3.00
C GLN A 31 -3.83 -5.35 -3.24
N MET A 32 -3.42 -5.01 -4.46
CA MET A 32 -2.06 -4.57 -4.78
C MET A 32 -2.11 -3.42 -5.80
N GLU A 33 -1.05 -2.65 -5.89
CA GLU A 33 -0.96 -1.52 -6.81
C GLU A 33 -1.10 -1.95 -8.28
N LYS A 34 -1.78 -1.13 -9.08
CA LYS A 34 -1.84 -1.33 -10.52
C LYS A 34 -0.59 -0.76 -11.19
N LEU A 35 0.44 -1.58 -11.27
CA LEU A 35 1.70 -1.17 -11.89
C LEU A 35 1.66 -1.22 -13.41
N GLY A 36 2.30 -0.24 -14.02
CA GLY A 36 2.72 -0.29 -15.42
C GLY A 36 3.86 -1.28 -15.63
N ARG A 37 4.27 -1.48 -16.89
CA ARG A 37 5.36 -2.41 -17.23
C ARG A 37 6.71 -2.07 -16.60
N GLY A 38 6.88 -0.87 -16.04
CA GLY A 38 8.15 -0.44 -15.45
C GLY A 38 9.31 -0.57 -16.43
N LEU A 39 9.07 -0.34 -17.73
CA LEU A 39 10.06 -0.60 -18.77
C LEU A 39 11.30 0.26 -18.50
N SER A 40 12.42 -0.36 -18.16
CA SER A 40 13.69 0.31 -17.89
C SER A 40 14.66 0.09 -19.05
N VAL A 41 15.42 1.13 -19.38
CA VAL A 41 16.40 1.13 -20.47
C VAL A 41 17.71 1.69 -19.93
N ALA A 42 18.62 0.78 -19.60
CA ALA A 42 19.87 1.03 -18.93
C ALA A 42 21.05 1.00 -19.90
N LYS A 43 21.95 1.99 -19.84
CA LYS A 43 23.15 2.00 -20.69
C LYS A 43 24.11 0.89 -20.27
N ALA A 44 24.50 0.03 -21.20
CA ALA A 44 25.37 -1.11 -20.96
C ALA A 44 26.54 -1.13 -21.98
N GLY A 45 27.62 -0.41 -21.68
CA GLY A 45 28.75 -0.23 -22.60
C GLY A 45 28.33 0.49 -23.88
N GLU A 46 28.41 -0.21 -25.02
CA GLU A 46 28.01 0.30 -26.34
C GLU A 46 26.53 0.08 -26.68
N GLY A 47 25.80 -0.70 -25.88
CA GLY A 47 24.38 -1.00 -26.09
C GLY A 47 23.48 -0.59 -24.92
N MET A 48 22.25 -1.10 -24.94
CA MET A 48 21.27 -0.92 -23.87
C MET A 48 20.85 -2.27 -23.29
N PHE A 49 20.63 -2.31 -21.99
CA PHE A 49 20.01 -3.41 -21.26
C PHE A 49 18.58 -2.99 -20.92
N VAL A 50 17.60 -3.72 -21.42
CA VAL A 50 16.18 -3.37 -21.33
C VAL A 50 15.49 -4.39 -20.45
N CYS A 51 14.82 -3.97 -19.38
CA CYS A 51 14.10 -4.86 -18.47
C CYS A 51 12.69 -4.34 -18.19
N TRP A 52 11.78 -5.22 -17.77
CA TRP A 52 10.40 -4.87 -17.45
C TRP A 52 9.78 -5.89 -16.50
N ARG A 53 8.66 -5.48 -15.89
CA ARG A 53 7.97 -6.29 -14.89
C ARG A 53 7.22 -7.42 -15.56
N LEU A 54 7.32 -8.61 -14.97
CA LEU A 54 6.22 -9.57 -15.00
C LEU A 54 5.24 -9.16 -13.90
N LEU A 55 4.06 -8.70 -14.27
CA LEU A 55 3.05 -8.26 -13.31
C LEU A 55 2.36 -9.47 -12.69
N GLY A 56 2.00 -9.43 -11.40
CA GLY A 56 1.24 -10.50 -10.75
C GLY A 56 -0.11 -10.81 -11.41
N THR A 57 -0.64 -9.90 -12.23
CA THR A 57 -1.84 -10.11 -13.04
C THR A 57 -1.57 -10.82 -14.38
N ASP A 58 -0.31 -10.95 -14.79
CA ASP A 58 0.06 -11.67 -16.00
C ASP A 58 0.01 -13.19 -15.79
N SER A 59 -0.28 -13.92 -16.86
CA SER A 59 -0.01 -15.36 -16.91
C SER A 59 1.49 -15.62 -16.69
N PRO A 60 1.87 -16.72 -16.00
CA PRO A 60 3.28 -17.14 -15.89
C PRO A 60 3.97 -17.28 -17.25
N GLN A 61 3.20 -17.57 -18.31
CA GLN A 61 3.68 -17.76 -19.68
C GLN A 61 3.48 -16.54 -20.59
N ALA A 62 3.18 -15.37 -20.03
CA ALA A 62 2.93 -14.15 -20.81
C ALA A 62 4.07 -13.85 -21.79
N THR A 63 3.70 -13.44 -23.00
CA THR A 63 4.68 -13.11 -24.05
C THR A 63 4.75 -11.61 -24.29
N PHE A 64 5.90 -11.14 -24.75
CA PHE A 64 6.14 -9.72 -25.02
C PHE A 64 6.83 -9.51 -26.36
N THR A 65 6.49 -8.41 -27.01
CA THR A 65 7.21 -7.93 -28.21
C THR A 65 7.88 -6.61 -27.87
N LEU A 66 9.19 -6.55 -28.04
CA LEU A 66 9.99 -5.37 -27.77
C LEU A 66 10.23 -4.59 -29.06
N PHE A 67 9.97 -3.29 -29.00
CA PHE A 67 10.19 -2.36 -30.11
C PHE A 67 11.26 -1.34 -29.75
N ARG A 68 12.09 -1.00 -30.73
CA ARG A 68 13.00 0.15 -30.68
C ARG A 68 12.73 1.05 -31.88
N ASP A 69 12.47 2.33 -31.60
CA ASP A 69 12.16 3.35 -32.61
C ASP A 69 11.00 2.92 -33.54
N GLY A 70 10.03 2.18 -32.99
CA GLY A 70 8.87 1.63 -33.69
C GLY A 70 9.10 0.34 -34.48
N ALA A 71 10.33 -0.18 -34.54
CA ALA A 71 10.65 -1.45 -35.18
C ALA A 71 10.70 -2.59 -34.14
N GLU A 72 10.07 -3.73 -34.45
CA GLU A 72 10.20 -4.96 -33.66
C GLU A 72 11.67 -5.41 -33.65
N ILE A 73 12.25 -5.55 -32.45
CA ILE A 73 13.64 -6.02 -32.27
C ILE A 73 13.73 -7.38 -31.58
N ALA A 74 12.71 -7.78 -30.81
CA ALA A 74 12.68 -9.07 -30.14
C ALA A 74 11.25 -9.52 -29.81
N LYS A 75 11.07 -10.84 -29.74
CA LYS A 75 9.90 -11.50 -29.14
C LYS A 75 10.37 -12.36 -27.98
N ILE A 76 9.73 -12.18 -26.84
CA ILE A 76 10.11 -12.77 -25.57
C ILE A 76 9.03 -13.77 -25.19
N ASN A 77 9.44 -15.03 -25.06
CA ASN A 77 8.54 -16.13 -24.78
C ASN A 77 8.35 -16.29 -23.26
N GLY A 78 7.31 -17.03 -22.84
CA GLY A 78 6.95 -17.22 -21.43
C GLY A 78 8.00 -17.88 -20.54
N SER A 79 9.02 -18.53 -21.12
CA SER A 79 10.13 -19.14 -20.38
C SER A 79 11.40 -18.29 -20.31
N SER A 80 11.40 -17.11 -20.94
CA SER A 80 12.53 -16.18 -20.94
C SER A 80 12.42 -15.20 -19.79
N SER A 81 13.56 -14.70 -19.30
CA SER A 81 13.60 -13.56 -18.39
C SER A 81 12.96 -12.33 -19.03
N THR A 82 12.55 -11.39 -18.19
CA THR A 82 11.94 -10.12 -18.64
C THR A 82 12.99 -9.04 -18.87
N CYS A 83 14.13 -9.45 -19.44
CA CYS A 83 15.21 -8.57 -19.85
C CYS A 83 15.72 -8.92 -21.25
N TYR A 84 16.32 -7.93 -21.92
CA TYR A 84 16.89 -8.05 -23.26
C TYR A 84 18.10 -7.14 -23.43
N ALA A 85 19.22 -7.71 -23.87
CA ALA A 85 20.43 -6.96 -24.20
C ALA A 85 20.42 -6.50 -25.66
N ASP A 86 20.13 -5.23 -25.90
CA ASP A 86 20.15 -4.61 -27.22
C ASP A 86 21.48 -3.93 -27.54
N LYS A 87 22.32 -4.62 -28.31
CA LYS A 87 23.63 -4.13 -28.74
C LYS A 87 23.58 -2.97 -29.74
N ALA A 88 22.46 -2.77 -30.43
CA ALA A 88 22.32 -1.69 -31.43
C ALA A 88 21.59 -0.46 -30.86
N GLY A 89 21.15 -0.54 -29.61
CA GLY A 89 20.48 0.54 -28.89
C GLY A 89 21.41 1.69 -28.51
N SER A 90 20.82 2.87 -28.28
CA SER A 90 21.51 4.03 -27.72
C SER A 90 20.66 4.71 -26.65
N PRO A 91 21.22 5.59 -25.80
CA PRO A 91 20.43 6.36 -24.82
C PRO A 91 19.35 7.27 -25.42
N THR A 92 19.39 7.53 -26.74
CA THR A 92 18.36 8.30 -27.45
C THR A 92 17.30 7.43 -28.14
N SER A 93 17.51 6.12 -28.19
CA SER A 93 16.55 5.17 -28.76
C SER A 93 15.30 5.11 -27.90
N LYS A 94 14.14 5.01 -28.54
CA LYS A 94 12.85 4.91 -27.84
C LYS A 94 12.38 3.47 -27.81
N TYR A 95 12.17 2.94 -26.61
CA TYR A 95 11.68 1.58 -26.43
C TYR A 95 10.23 1.59 -26.00
N THR A 96 9.48 0.61 -26.49
CA THR A 96 8.14 0.28 -26.02
C THR A 96 8.00 -1.23 -25.97
N LEU A 97 7.32 -1.73 -24.96
CA LEU A 97 6.98 -3.14 -24.82
C LEU A 97 5.49 -3.30 -25.16
N GLN A 98 5.16 -4.33 -25.92
CA GLN A 98 3.78 -4.73 -26.16
C GLN A 98 3.54 -6.11 -25.57
N ASP A 99 2.48 -6.27 -24.78
CA ASP A 99 2.06 -7.58 -24.27
C ASP A 99 1.17 -8.33 -25.27
N GLU A 100 0.78 -9.56 -24.92
CA GLU A 100 -0.05 -10.43 -25.75
C GLU A 100 -1.48 -9.92 -26.00
N ALA A 101 -2.00 -9.05 -25.11
CA ALA A 101 -3.27 -8.36 -25.30
C ALA A 101 -3.14 -7.14 -26.24
N GLY A 102 -1.91 -6.82 -26.64
CA GLY A 102 -1.60 -5.72 -27.52
C GLY A 102 -1.46 -4.37 -26.81
N ILE A 103 -1.45 -4.35 -25.47
CA ILE A 103 -1.27 -3.14 -24.66
C ILE A 103 0.20 -2.73 -24.73
N VAL A 104 0.42 -1.44 -24.96
CA VAL A 104 1.76 -0.85 -25.08
C VAL A 104 2.14 -0.19 -23.77
N SER A 105 3.38 -0.40 -23.31
CA SER A 105 3.92 0.22 -22.11
C SER A 105 3.94 1.74 -22.17
N SER A 106 3.91 2.38 -21.00
CA SER A 106 4.36 3.76 -20.81
C SER A 106 5.80 3.97 -21.31
N PRO A 107 6.22 5.24 -21.52
CA PRO A 107 7.60 5.56 -21.88
C PRO A 107 8.62 4.92 -20.93
N ALA A 108 9.75 4.47 -21.48
CA ALA A 108 10.76 3.81 -20.67
C ALA A 108 11.46 4.76 -19.69
N ILE A 109 11.79 4.24 -18.51
CA ILE A 109 12.68 4.86 -17.52
C ILE A 109 14.12 4.70 -18.03
N VAL A 110 14.80 5.81 -18.29
CA VAL A 110 16.13 5.80 -18.93
C VAL A 110 17.25 5.99 -17.90
N LEU A 111 18.09 4.96 -17.73
CA LEU A 111 19.32 5.03 -16.95
C LEU A 111 20.49 5.27 -17.92
N GLY A 112 20.66 6.53 -18.31
CA GLY A 112 21.56 6.93 -19.39
C GLY A 112 23.06 6.89 -19.05
N ASN A 113 23.44 6.76 -17.78
CA ASN A 113 24.84 6.73 -17.36
C ASN A 113 25.30 5.30 -17.11
N TYR A 114 26.52 5.00 -17.53
CA TYR A 114 27.15 3.69 -17.39
C TYR A 114 28.35 3.79 -16.47
N TYR A 115 28.45 2.85 -15.55
CA TYR A 115 29.56 2.69 -14.64
C TYR A 115 30.18 1.30 -14.83
N LYS A 116 31.52 1.24 -14.84
CA LYS A 116 32.28 -0.01 -14.82
C LYS A 116 33.62 0.18 -14.12
N ASN A 117 33.98 -0.74 -13.24
CA ASN A 117 35.32 -0.87 -12.71
C ASN A 117 35.75 -2.36 -12.67
N GLN A 118 36.76 -2.68 -11.87
CA GLN A 118 37.27 -4.05 -11.72
C GLN A 118 36.34 -4.99 -10.93
N TYR A 119 35.42 -4.45 -10.13
CA TYR A 119 34.48 -5.23 -9.30
C TYR A 119 33.18 -5.52 -10.05
N GLY A 120 32.70 -4.57 -10.86
CA GLY A 120 31.48 -4.78 -11.62
C GLY A 120 31.06 -3.58 -12.47
N GLN A 121 29.80 -3.62 -12.88
CA GLN A 121 29.17 -2.59 -13.72
C GLN A 121 27.74 -2.36 -13.28
N ALA A 122 27.24 -1.15 -13.52
CA ALA A 122 25.88 -0.74 -13.23
C ALA A 122 25.47 0.39 -14.18
N ALA A 123 24.17 0.61 -14.30
CA ALA A 123 23.65 1.83 -14.90
C ALA A 123 23.03 2.71 -13.82
N TYR A 124 23.04 4.03 -14.04
CA TYR A 124 22.40 4.95 -13.11
C TYR A 124 21.78 6.15 -13.82
N THR A 125 20.81 6.75 -13.15
CA THR A 125 20.34 8.10 -13.44
C THR A 125 20.42 8.95 -12.17
N ASN A 126 20.46 10.26 -12.34
CA ASN A 126 20.57 11.21 -11.25
C ASN A 126 19.32 12.10 -11.23
N ILE A 127 18.71 12.24 -10.05
CA ILE A 127 17.59 13.15 -9.83
C ILE A 127 18.09 14.34 -9.00
N PRO A 128 18.14 15.56 -9.59
CA PRO A 128 18.44 16.76 -8.83
C PRO A 128 17.29 17.06 -7.87
N LEU A 129 17.63 17.52 -6.66
CA LEU A 129 16.68 17.77 -5.60
C LEU A 129 16.60 19.26 -5.23
N ASP A 130 15.42 19.69 -4.78
CA ASP A 130 15.19 21.03 -4.24
C ASP A 130 15.61 21.08 -2.77
N VAL A 131 16.90 21.28 -2.50
CA VAL A 131 17.47 21.23 -1.14
C VAL A 131 16.82 22.28 -0.21
N PRO A 132 16.29 21.89 0.98
CA PRO A 132 15.75 22.85 1.92
C PRO A 132 16.78 23.88 2.40
N ALA A 133 16.32 25.11 2.64
CA ALA A 133 17.17 26.20 3.10
C ALA A 133 17.73 25.95 4.51
N THR A 134 18.94 26.45 4.77
CA THR A 134 19.54 26.45 6.12
C THR A 134 18.63 27.14 7.13
N LEU A 135 18.40 26.48 8.27
CA LEU A 135 17.68 27.08 9.40
C LEU A 135 18.65 27.47 10.52
N THR A 136 18.26 28.45 11.32
CA THR A 136 18.94 28.85 12.55
C THR A 136 18.07 28.45 13.74
N MET A 137 18.64 27.68 14.66
CA MET A 137 17.98 27.19 15.86
C MET A 137 17.86 28.28 16.93
N PRO A 138 17.00 28.10 17.95
CA PRO A 138 16.87 29.05 19.06
C PRO A 138 18.18 29.32 19.82
N ASP A 139 19.13 28.37 19.82
CA ASP A 139 20.46 28.52 20.43
C ASP A 139 21.49 29.21 19.50
N GLY A 140 21.07 29.63 18.30
CA GLY A 140 21.93 30.28 17.31
C GLY A 140 22.75 29.31 16.43
N SER A 141 22.69 28.00 16.69
CA SER A 141 23.28 27.00 15.79
C SER A 141 22.56 26.97 14.45
N LYS A 142 23.24 26.52 13.40
CA LYS A 142 22.68 26.41 12.04
C LYS A 142 22.62 24.95 11.62
N CYS A 143 21.55 24.59 10.90
CA CYS A 143 21.43 23.26 10.31
C CYS A 143 21.32 23.32 8.78
N THR A 144 21.89 22.31 8.12
CA THR A 144 21.78 22.06 6.68
C THR A 144 21.17 20.67 6.47
N TYR A 145 20.74 20.37 5.25
CA TYR A 145 19.96 19.16 4.98
C TYR A 145 20.69 18.16 4.08
N SER A 146 20.42 16.88 4.33
CA SER A 146 20.75 15.77 3.43
C SER A 146 19.48 14.98 3.07
N PRO A 147 19.34 14.49 1.82
CA PRO A 147 18.35 13.48 1.51
C PRO A 147 18.57 12.28 2.42
N ASN A 148 17.52 11.64 2.91
CA ASN A 148 17.63 10.56 3.87
C ASN A 148 16.73 9.38 3.46
N ASP A 149 16.04 8.75 4.41
CA ASP A 149 15.16 7.61 4.13
C ASP A 149 14.06 7.99 3.11
N MET A 150 13.71 7.02 2.26
CA MET A 150 12.65 7.13 1.27
C MET A 150 11.64 5.98 1.41
N SER A 151 10.47 6.20 0.84
CA SER A 151 9.50 5.16 0.49
C SER A 151 8.93 5.46 -0.90
N VAL A 152 8.07 4.59 -1.41
CA VAL A 152 7.47 4.69 -2.75
C VAL A 152 5.99 4.39 -2.72
N GLY A 153 5.27 5.01 -3.65
CA GLY A 153 3.87 4.75 -3.95
C GLY A 153 3.51 5.39 -5.29
N ASP A 154 2.52 4.84 -5.98
CA ASP A 154 1.93 5.46 -7.16
C ASP A 154 1.00 6.59 -6.70
N LEU A 155 1.50 7.82 -6.67
CA LEU A 155 0.79 8.93 -6.03
C LEU A 155 -0.24 9.56 -6.96
N ASP A 156 -0.19 9.31 -8.27
CA ASP A 156 -1.10 9.86 -9.29
C ASP A 156 -1.80 8.83 -10.19
N GLY A 157 -1.68 7.55 -9.87
CA GLY A 157 -2.44 6.43 -10.46
C GLY A 157 -1.99 6.06 -11.88
N ASP A 158 -0.77 6.43 -12.28
CA ASP A 158 -0.26 6.19 -13.64
C ASP A 158 0.50 4.86 -13.80
N GLY A 159 0.66 4.11 -12.69
CA GLY A 159 1.34 2.83 -12.62
C GLY A 159 2.86 2.93 -12.49
N GLU A 160 3.42 4.12 -12.30
CA GLU A 160 4.82 4.37 -11.97
C GLU A 160 4.96 4.87 -10.53
N TYR A 161 6.02 4.46 -9.84
CA TYR A 161 6.25 4.93 -8.48
C TYR A 161 6.80 6.35 -8.44
N GLU A 162 6.29 7.16 -7.51
CA GLU A 162 6.98 8.35 -7.04
C GLU A 162 7.88 8.00 -5.85
N LEU A 163 8.92 8.82 -5.67
CA LEU A 163 9.78 8.80 -4.51
C LEU A 163 9.23 9.77 -3.45
N VAL A 164 8.94 9.25 -2.26
CA VAL A 164 8.65 10.06 -1.07
C VAL A 164 9.90 10.13 -0.21
N LEU A 165 10.47 11.33 -0.09
CA LEU A 165 11.80 11.59 0.48
C LEU A 165 11.70 12.35 1.80
N LYS A 166 12.29 11.79 2.86
CA LYS A 166 12.60 12.51 4.09
C LYS A 166 13.91 13.30 3.96
N TRP A 167 13.87 14.58 4.30
CA TRP A 167 15.07 15.39 4.51
C TRP A 167 15.47 15.38 5.98
N ASP A 168 16.71 14.97 6.25
CA ASP A 168 17.27 14.98 7.60
C ASP A 168 18.18 16.21 7.79
N PRO A 169 17.95 17.05 8.81
CA PRO A 169 18.88 18.10 9.17
C PRO A 169 20.13 17.50 9.83
N ASN A 170 21.31 18.04 9.54
CA ASN A 170 22.59 17.56 10.08
C ASN A 170 22.75 17.68 11.62
N ASN A 171 21.76 18.24 12.32
CA ASN A 171 21.66 18.32 13.76
C ASN A 171 20.52 17.45 14.33
N SER A 172 20.00 16.49 13.55
CA SER A 172 19.07 15.45 14.03
C SER A 172 19.65 14.70 15.23
N GLN A 173 18.78 14.16 16.08
CA GLN A 173 19.16 13.60 17.38
C GLN A 173 18.63 12.20 17.57
N ASP A 174 19.46 11.32 18.15
CA ASP A 174 18.92 10.17 18.86
C ASP A 174 18.15 10.64 20.10
N ASN A 175 17.15 9.87 20.52
CA ASN A 175 16.31 10.15 21.68
C ASN A 175 17.09 10.33 22.98
N SER A 176 18.25 9.69 23.13
CA SER A 176 19.14 9.85 24.29
C SER A 176 19.85 11.21 24.34
N LYS A 177 19.81 12.01 23.26
CA LYS A 177 20.56 13.26 23.14
C LYS A 177 19.67 14.50 23.24
N ASN A 178 20.20 15.52 23.89
CA ASN A 178 19.64 16.87 23.88
C ASN A 178 20.13 17.67 22.66
N GLY A 179 19.36 18.68 22.27
CA GLY A 179 19.68 19.61 21.19
C GLY A 179 18.44 19.94 20.37
N TYR A 180 18.35 21.21 19.93
CA TYR A 180 17.37 21.61 18.92
C TYR A 180 17.71 20.95 17.59
N THR A 181 16.67 20.58 16.84
CA THR A 181 16.79 20.05 15.49
C THR A 181 16.15 21.00 14.48
N GLY A 182 16.65 20.99 13.25
CA GLY A 182 15.90 21.54 12.11
C GLY A 182 14.53 20.87 11.95
N ASN A 183 13.67 21.47 11.12
CA ASN A 183 12.41 20.85 10.75
C ASN A 183 12.68 19.60 9.92
N VAL A 184 11.79 18.62 9.99
CA VAL A 184 11.76 17.50 9.04
C VAL A 184 10.92 17.93 7.84
N TYR A 185 11.40 17.67 6.63
CA TYR A 185 10.64 17.88 5.40
C TYR A 185 10.40 16.56 4.68
N ILE A 186 9.21 16.40 4.12
CA ILE A 186 8.85 15.28 3.25
C ILE A 186 8.56 15.84 1.86
N ASP A 187 9.28 15.38 0.85
CA ASP A 187 9.02 15.74 -0.55
C ASP A 187 8.49 14.53 -1.33
N ALA A 188 7.72 14.78 -2.39
CA ALA A 188 7.46 13.79 -3.43
C ALA A 188 8.09 14.19 -4.77
N TYR A 189 8.71 13.23 -5.45
CA TYR A 189 9.30 13.39 -6.78
C TYR A 189 8.89 12.25 -7.71
N LYS A 190 8.50 12.57 -8.94
CA LYS A 190 8.48 11.59 -10.05
C LYS A 190 9.92 11.12 -10.34
N LEU A 191 10.07 9.91 -10.91
CA LEU A 191 11.39 9.38 -11.31
C LEU A 191 12.14 10.24 -12.36
N ASN A 192 11.42 11.11 -13.08
CA ASN A 192 12.02 12.09 -13.99
C ASN A 192 12.56 13.37 -13.29
N GLY A 193 12.47 13.43 -11.95
CA GLY A 193 12.93 14.54 -11.12
C GLY A 193 11.96 15.71 -10.97
N LYS A 194 10.74 15.60 -11.50
CA LYS A 194 9.68 16.58 -11.22
C LYS A 194 9.26 16.47 -9.75
N LYS A 195 9.56 17.51 -8.96
CA LYS A 195 8.98 17.69 -7.63
C LYS A 195 7.48 17.91 -7.72
N LEU A 196 6.71 17.17 -6.93
CA LEU A 196 5.25 17.35 -6.81
C LEU A 196 4.91 18.34 -5.70
N TRP A 197 5.45 18.13 -4.50
CA TRP A 197 5.15 18.94 -3.31
C TRP A 197 6.22 18.81 -2.22
N ARG A 198 6.08 19.59 -1.14
CA ARG A 198 6.82 19.50 0.12
C ARG A 198 5.87 19.68 1.30
N ILE A 199 5.93 18.76 2.27
CA ILE A 199 5.36 18.92 3.61
C ILE A 199 6.49 19.37 4.55
N ASP A 200 6.23 20.38 5.38
CA ASP A 200 7.12 20.83 6.46
C ASP A 200 6.49 20.40 7.79
N LEU A 201 7.08 19.43 8.48
CA LEU A 201 6.54 18.94 9.76
C LEU A 201 6.63 19.98 10.89
N GLY A 202 7.39 21.05 10.67
CA GLY A 202 7.47 22.16 11.59
C GLY A 202 8.31 21.85 12.83
N LYS A 203 8.39 22.84 13.71
CA LYS A 203 9.27 22.82 14.88
C LYS A 203 8.86 21.84 15.98
N ASN A 204 7.59 21.39 15.97
CA ASN A 204 7.01 20.55 17.02
C ASN A 204 7.18 19.05 16.75
N ILE A 205 7.80 18.70 15.61
CA ILE A 205 8.30 17.35 15.32
C ILE A 205 9.83 17.39 15.34
N ARG A 206 10.43 16.57 16.22
CA ARG A 206 11.88 16.49 16.36
C ARG A 206 12.46 15.62 15.24
N ALA A 207 13.64 15.99 14.72
CA ALA A 207 14.32 15.20 13.71
C ALA A 207 15.22 14.13 14.33
N GLY A 208 15.16 12.92 13.76
CA GLY A 208 15.95 11.76 14.16
C GLY A 208 15.27 10.46 13.72
N ALA A 209 16.03 9.37 13.72
CA ALA A 209 15.58 8.06 13.21
C ALA A 209 14.27 7.58 13.86
N HIS A 210 14.10 7.80 15.17
CA HIS A 210 13.00 7.21 15.93
C HIS A 210 11.74 8.07 16.02
N TYR A 211 11.71 9.24 15.38
CA TYR A 211 10.56 10.17 15.45
C TYR A 211 9.57 9.98 14.30
N THR A 212 9.89 10.52 13.12
CA THR A 212 8.98 10.48 11.97
C THR A 212 9.10 9.15 11.25
N GLN A 213 8.05 8.34 11.37
CA GLN A 213 7.83 7.12 10.61
C GLN A 213 6.71 7.43 9.62
N PHE A 214 6.99 7.41 8.32
CA PHE A 214 6.04 7.82 7.29
C PHE A 214 5.66 6.63 6.41
N MET A 215 4.36 6.36 6.30
CA MET A 215 3.83 5.27 5.49
C MET A 215 3.32 5.82 4.15
N VAL A 216 3.66 5.12 3.08
CA VAL A 216 3.26 5.48 1.70
C VAL A 216 2.58 4.27 1.08
N TYR A 217 1.27 4.38 0.89
CA TYR A 217 0.43 3.25 0.49
C TYR A 217 -0.94 3.75 0.02
N ASP A 218 -1.57 3.04 -0.92
CA ASP A 218 -2.98 3.22 -1.29
C ASP A 218 -3.86 2.58 -0.20
N LEU A 219 -4.23 3.38 0.81
CA LEU A 219 -4.87 2.91 2.02
C LEU A 219 -6.37 2.69 1.86
N ASP A 220 -7.03 3.40 0.93
CA ASP A 220 -8.47 3.32 0.71
C ASP A 220 -8.87 2.48 -0.51
N GLY A 221 -7.89 2.10 -1.32
CA GLY A 221 -8.09 1.31 -2.52
C GLY A 221 -8.72 2.11 -3.66
N ASP A 222 -8.33 3.37 -3.85
CA ASP A 222 -8.76 4.17 -5.00
C ASP A 222 -7.77 4.16 -6.17
N GLY A 223 -6.60 3.53 -5.99
CA GLY A 223 -5.51 3.44 -6.96
C GLY A 223 -4.47 4.55 -6.83
N TYR A 224 -4.56 5.40 -5.79
CA TYR A 224 -3.61 6.47 -5.50
C TYR A 224 -3.03 6.27 -4.11
N ALA A 225 -1.70 6.24 -3.98
CA ALA A 225 -1.09 6.12 -2.67
C ALA A 225 -1.19 7.42 -1.86
N GLU A 226 -1.62 7.32 -0.60
CA GLU A 226 -1.51 8.39 0.39
C GLU A 226 -0.15 8.38 1.10
N VAL A 227 0.10 9.45 1.85
CA VAL A 227 1.19 9.52 2.80
C VAL A 227 0.62 9.75 4.20
N ALA A 228 0.87 8.85 5.14
CA ALA A 228 0.40 8.97 6.53
C ALA A 228 1.57 9.02 7.53
N MET A 229 1.52 9.98 8.47
CA MET A 229 2.55 10.11 9.51
C MET A 229 2.09 10.93 10.71
N LYS A 230 2.87 10.86 11.79
CA LYS A 230 2.70 11.74 12.96
C LYS A 230 3.02 13.19 12.61
N THR A 231 2.11 14.10 12.96
CA THR A 231 2.22 15.54 12.76
C THR A 231 1.97 16.28 14.07
N ALA A 232 2.09 17.61 14.06
CA ALA A 232 1.88 18.45 15.24
C ALA A 232 1.36 19.83 14.84
N ASP A 233 1.03 20.65 15.85
CA ASP A 233 0.75 22.07 15.63
C ASP A 233 1.88 22.74 14.85
N GLY A 234 1.55 23.44 13.77
CA GLY A 234 2.51 24.14 12.92
C GLY A 234 3.10 23.29 11.78
N THR A 235 2.70 22.03 11.62
CA THR A 235 2.95 21.29 10.37
C THR A 235 2.28 22.00 9.19
N ILE A 236 2.96 22.10 8.06
CA ILE A 236 2.48 22.74 6.83
C ILE A 236 2.39 21.68 5.73
N ASP A 237 1.19 21.50 5.18
CA ASP A 237 0.95 20.54 4.11
C ASP A 237 1.52 20.99 2.74
N GLY A 238 1.42 20.12 1.73
CA GLY A 238 1.90 20.36 0.38
C GLY A 238 1.23 21.53 -0.36
N LYS A 239 0.12 22.08 0.16
CA LYS A 239 -0.57 23.27 -0.36
C LYS A 239 -0.33 24.52 0.49
N GLY A 240 0.44 24.41 1.57
CA GLY A 240 0.76 25.52 2.46
C GLY A 240 -0.27 25.73 3.58
N LYS A 241 -1.20 24.80 3.79
CA LYS A 241 -2.15 24.84 4.91
C LYS A 241 -1.44 24.39 6.19
N VAL A 242 -1.64 25.15 7.26
CA VAL A 242 -1.11 24.79 8.59
C VAL A 242 -2.09 23.87 9.30
N ILE A 243 -1.58 22.78 9.87
CA ILE A 243 -2.30 21.88 10.78
C ILE A 243 -2.14 22.41 12.21
N GLY A 244 -3.26 22.52 12.93
CA GLY A 244 -3.28 23.00 14.31
C GLY A 244 -2.89 24.48 14.48
N ASP A 245 -2.21 24.81 15.58
CA ASP A 245 -1.79 26.18 15.89
C ASP A 245 -0.42 26.53 15.27
N ALA A 246 -0.42 27.38 14.25
CA ALA A 246 0.78 27.88 13.58
C ALA A 246 1.81 28.56 14.51
N SER A 247 1.37 29.07 15.66
CA SER A 247 2.21 29.81 16.59
C SER A 247 2.82 28.95 17.70
N ALA A 248 2.35 27.71 17.87
CA ALA A 248 2.79 26.84 18.94
C ALA A 248 4.29 26.51 18.84
N ASP A 249 4.99 26.59 19.98
CA ASP A 249 6.38 26.18 20.12
C ASP A 249 6.53 25.39 21.42
N ASN A 250 6.43 24.07 21.30
CA ASN A 250 6.43 23.14 22.41
C ASN A 250 7.83 22.56 22.67
N ARG A 251 8.88 23.14 22.06
CA ARG A 251 10.27 22.74 22.27
C ARG A 251 10.74 23.22 23.63
N SER A 252 11.29 22.30 24.42
CA SER A 252 11.98 22.61 25.66
C SER A 252 13.34 23.26 25.39
N SER A 253 14.01 23.76 26.43
CA SER A 253 15.41 24.21 26.32
C SER A 253 16.39 23.09 25.96
N ALA A 254 15.99 21.83 26.12
CA ALA A 254 16.75 20.66 25.68
C ALA A 254 16.46 20.29 24.20
N GLY A 255 15.57 21.01 23.52
CA GLY A 255 15.15 20.73 22.15
C GLY A 255 14.21 19.53 22.00
N THR A 256 13.76 18.95 23.11
CA THR A 256 12.73 17.90 23.14
C THR A 256 11.33 18.50 23.09
N ILE A 257 10.35 17.75 22.59
CA ILE A 257 8.94 18.15 22.55
C ILE A 257 8.16 17.13 23.38
N LEU A 258 7.83 17.48 24.63
CA LEU A 258 7.12 16.58 25.56
C LEU A 258 5.76 17.13 26.02
N THR A 259 5.34 18.26 25.45
CA THR A 259 4.03 18.89 25.66
C THR A 259 3.45 19.28 24.30
N GLY A 260 2.23 19.82 24.28
CA GLY A 260 1.53 20.19 23.04
C GLY A 260 0.75 19.02 22.43
N ASN A 261 -0.04 19.33 21.42
CA ASN A 261 -0.87 18.35 20.73
C ASN A 261 -0.02 17.47 19.81
N GLU A 262 -0.45 16.23 19.65
CA GLU A 262 0.14 15.26 18.72
C GLU A 262 -0.96 14.77 17.80
N TYR A 263 -0.67 14.72 16.50
CA TYR A 263 -1.65 14.39 15.48
C TYR A 263 -1.18 13.21 14.63
N LEU A 264 -2.13 12.48 14.05
CA LEU A 264 -1.91 11.57 12.93
C LEU A 264 -2.64 12.16 11.73
N THR A 265 -1.91 12.39 10.64
CA THR A 265 -2.47 12.98 9.43
C THR A 265 -2.27 12.05 8.24
N VAL A 266 -3.31 11.91 7.42
CA VAL A 266 -3.24 11.33 6.07
C VAL A 266 -3.20 12.47 5.06
N PHE A 267 -2.21 12.45 4.19
CA PHE A 267 -1.99 13.41 3.13
C PHE A 267 -2.26 12.78 1.78
N LYS A 268 -2.87 13.55 0.87
CA LYS A 268 -3.12 13.13 -0.49
C LYS A 268 -1.82 12.98 -1.27
N GLY A 269 -1.60 11.83 -1.91
CA GLY A 269 -0.37 11.54 -2.64
C GLY A 269 0.00 12.56 -3.70
N GLU A 270 -0.92 12.90 -4.61
CA GLU A 270 -0.65 13.80 -5.74
C GLU A 270 -0.17 15.21 -5.32
N SER A 271 -0.57 15.65 -4.13
CA SER A 271 -0.59 17.07 -3.78
C SER A 271 0.05 17.41 -2.44
N GLY A 272 0.24 16.42 -1.57
CA GLY A 272 0.66 16.56 -0.19
C GLY A 272 -0.36 17.30 0.68
N GLU A 273 -1.59 17.50 0.20
CA GLU A 273 -2.65 18.20 0.93
C GLU A 273 -3.19 17.33 2.07
N GLU A 274 -3.46 17.93 3.22
CA GLU A 274 -4.13 17.24 4.33
C GLU A 274 -5.53 16.74 3.89
N ILE A 275 -5.77 15.43 3.98
CA ILE A 275 -7.12 14.86 3.83
C ILE A 275 -7.83 14.86 5.18
N THR A 276 -7.19 14.24 6.17
CA THR A 276 -7.77 14.08 7.51
C THR A 276 -6.69 14.07 8.57
N THR A 277 -7.03 14.63 9.73
CA THR A 277 -6.16 14.68 10.91
C THR A 277 -6.96 14.28 12.14
N VAL A 278 -6.41 13.34 12.92
CA VAL A 278 -6.94 12.91 14.21
C VAL A 278 -5.87 13.07 15.29
N ASP A 279 -6.25 12.99 16.56
CA ASP A 279 -5.28 12.92 17.65
C ASP A 279 -4.38 11.69 17.48
N TYR A 280 -3.08 11.85 17.66
CA TYR A 280 -2.14 10.74 17.55
C TYR A 280 -2.38 9.72 18.66
N LEU A 281 -2.69 8.48 18.28
CA LEU A 281 -2.61 7.33 19.15
C LEU A 281 -1.47 6.42 18.67
N PRO A 282 -0.65 5.86 19.58
CA PRO A 282 -0.72 6.00 21.05
C PRO A 282 -0.33 7.39 21.59
N ALA A 283 -1.19 8.00 22.40
CA ALA A 283 -0.95 9.35 22.93
C ALA A 283 0.19 9.39 23.95
N ARG A 284 0.95 10.49 24.00
CA ARG A 284 2.06 10.63 24.98
C ARG A 284 1.56 10.50 26.42
N SER A 285 0.40 11.11 26.68
CA SER A 285 -0.25 11.23 27.98
C SER A 285 -0.86 9.93 28.51
N ILE A 286 -0.84 8.83 27.73
CA ILE A 286 -1.36 7.54 28.20
C ILE A 286 -0.58 7.04 29.42
N LEU A 287 0.70 7.36 29.48
CA LEU A 287 1.57 7.14 30.62
C LEU A 287 2.25 8.46 30.99
N GLU A 288 2.46 8.68 32.28
CA GLU A 288 3.23 9.85 32.75
C GLU A 288 4.72 9.69 32.34
N GLN A 289 5.49 10.79 32.40
CA GLN A 289 6.93 10.81 32.13
C GLN A 289 7.74 10.76 33.44
N SER A 290 8.13 9.55 33.89
CA SER A 290 8.84 9.31 35.16
C SER A 290 9.63 8.01 35.12
N LYS A 291 10.60 7.94 36.03
CA LYS A 291 11.51 6.81 36.22
C LYS A 291 11.01 5.71 37.16
N SER A 292 9.91 5.91 37.89
CA SER A 292 9.65 5.13 39.12
C SER A 292 8.58 4.02 39.02
N VAL A 293 7.40 4.24 38.41
CA VAL A 293 6.36 3.18 38.23
C VAL A 293 5.40 3.54 37.08
N GLY A 294 5.05 2.59 36.20
CA GLY A 294 3.89 2.67 35.29
C GLY A 294 3.95 3.81 34.27
N GLN A 295 5.16 4.08 33.77
CA GLN A 295 5.50 5.22 32.92
C GLN A 295 6.45 4.75 31.83
N TRP A 296 6.65 5.55 30.78
CA TRP A 296 7.51 5.17 29.64
C TRP A 296 8.93 4.70 30.06
N GLY A 297 9.35 4.91 31.30
CA GLY A 297 10.58 4.35 31.89
C GLY A 297 11.69 5.39 32.04
N ASP A 298 11.40 6.65 31.67
CA ASP A 298 12.24 7.81 31.91
C ASP A 298 11.41 9.10 32.01
N ASP A 299 12.05 10.18 32.50
CA ASP A 299 11.46 11.51 32.71
C ASP A 299 11.95 12.56 31.68
N TYR A 300 12.73 12.13 30.67
CA TYR A 300 13.37 13.03 29.70
C TYR A 300 12.93 12.77 28.25
N GLY A 301 12.01 11.83 28.03
CA GLY A 301 11.33 11.64 26.76
C GLY A 301 12.11 10.78 25.76
N ASN A 302 12.91 9.83 26.24
CA ASN A 302 13.60 8.89 25.36
C ASN A 302 12.65 7.79 24.91
N ARG A 303 12.16 6.97 25.86
CA ARG A 303 11.32 5.80 25.56
C ARG A 303 9.93 6.18 25.04
N SER A 304 9.38 7.30 25.52
CA SER A 304 8.08 7.81 25.08
C SER A 304 8.09 8.35 23.65
N GLU A 305 9.25 8.63 23.07
CA GLU A 305 9.37 9.17 21.71
C GLU A 305 9.97 8.13 20.76
N ARG A 306 9.79 6.84 21.08
CA ARG A 306 10.16 5.73 20.23
C ARG A 306 8.95 5.28 19.42
N TYR A 307 8.96 5.57 18.13
CA TYR A 307 7.85 5.28 17.24
C TYR A 307 8.25 4.25 16.20
N LEU A 308 7.33 3.37 15.84
CA LEU A 308 7.38 2.51 14.67
C LEU A 308 6.08 2.67 13.87
N ALA A 309 6.08 2.28 12.61
CA ALA A 309 4.88 2.24 11.77
C ALA A 309 4.96 1.08 10.77
N GLY A 310 3.82 0.67 10.22
CA GLY A 310 3.75 -0.36 9.21
C GLY A 310 2.43 -0.32 8.45
N ILE A 311 2.35 -1.14 7.40
CA ILE A 311 1.12 -1.47 6.67
C ILE A 311 0.90 -2.96 6.86
N ALA A 312 -0.34 -3.37 7.15
CA ALA A 312 -0.71 -4.77 7.36
C ALA A 312 -2.11 -5.05 6.81
N TYR A 313 -2.31 -6.18 6.12
CA TYR A 313 -3.62 -6.59 5.61
C TYR A 313 -4.35 -7.39 6.70
N LEU A 314 -4.86 -6.67 7.70
CA LEU A 314 -5.50 -7.24 8.89
C LEU A 314 -6.88 -7.88 8.60
N ASP A 315 -7.44 -7.67 7.41
CA ASP A 315 -8.60 -8.41 6.90
C ASP A 315 -8.24 -9.34 5.72
N GLY A 316 -6.95 -9.43 5.39
CA GLY A 316 -6.38 -10.21 4.28
C GLY A 316 -6.60 -9.60 2.89
N ILE A 317 -7.31 -8.47 2.80
CA ILE A 317 -7.77 -7.88 1.54
C ILE A 317 -7.28 -6.45 1.37
N HIS A 318 -7.43 -5.60 2.37
CA HIS A 318 -7.13 -4.17 2.32
C HIS A 318 -6.03 -3.80 3.33
N PRO A 319 -5.19 -2.82 2.99
CA PRO A 319 -4.14 -2.36 3.88
C PRO A 319 -4.70 -1.54 5.06
N SER A 320 -4.31 -1.92 6.27
CA SER A 320 -4.48 -1.10 7.48
C SER A 320 -3.17 -0.37 7.83
N LEU A 321 -3.29 0.85 8.34
CA LEU A 321 -2.16 1.64 8.86
C LEU A 321 -1.87 1.28 10.31
N ILE A 322 -0.62 0.91 10.61
CA ILE A 322 -0.15 0.55 11.95
C ILE A 322 0.73 1.67 12.51
N MET A 323 0.37 2.20 13.69
CA MET A 323 1.15 3.22 14.41
C MET A 323 1.52 2.70 15.81
N CYS A 324 2.82 2.76 16.14
CA CYS A 324 3.35 2.20 17.38
C CYS A 324 4.04 3.25 18.25
N ARG A 325 4.05 3.02 19.57
CA ARG A 325 4.81 3.83 20.52
C ARG A 325 5.35 2.99 21.69
N GLY A 326 6.66 3.10 21.90
CA GLY A 326 7.42 2.45 22.96
C GLY A 326 7.68 0.97 22.72
N TYR A 327 8.85 0.50 23.13
CA TYR A 327 9.26 -0.89 23.02
C TYR A 327 10.27 -1.36 24.09
N TYR A 328 11.06 -0.45 24.67
CA TYR A 328 11.97 -0.81 25.78
C TYR A 328 11.25 -1.16 27.09
N THR A 329 10.01 -0.70 27.24
CA THR A 329 9.16 -0.87 28.43
C THR A 329 7.74 -1.06 27.95
N ALA A 330 6.83 -0.13 28.26
CA ALA A 330 5.48 -0.18 27.72
C ALA A 330 5.49 -0.04 26.19
N ALA A 331 4.64 -0.84 25.55
CA ALA A 331 4.47 -0.87 24.12
C ALA A 331 2.98 -0.77 23.75
N TYR A 332 2.70 0.05 22.76
CA TYR A 332 1.35 0.35 22.31
C TYR A 332 1.29 0.32 20.79
N ILE A 333 0.28 -0.34 20.25
CA ILE A 333 0.07 -0.49 18.81
C ILE A 333 -1.38 -0.14 18.50
N VAL A 334 -1.59 0.70 17.49
CA VAL A 334 -2.91 1.09 17.01
C VAL A 334 -2.99 0.80 15.53
N ALA A 335 -4.03 0.07 15.13
CA ALA A 335 -4.37 -0.15 13.74
C ALA A 335 -5.49 0.80 13.31
N TRP A 336 -5.37 1.35 12.11
CA TRP A 336 -6.32 2.27 11.52
C TRP A 336 -6.70 1.82 10.12
N ASP A 337 -7.98 1.93 9.80
CA ASP A 337 -8.50 1.80 8.44
C ASP A 337 -8.82 3.19 7.91
N PHE A 338 -8.47 3.47 6.65
CA PHE A 338 -8.75 4.73 5.98
C PHE A 338 -9.73 4.52 4.83
N ASP A 339 -10.80 5.31 4.79
CA ASP A 339 -11.89 5.17 3.78
C ASP A 339 -11.82 6.23 2.66
N GLY A 340 -10.68 6.89 2.51
CA GLY A 340 -10.49 8.04 1.61
C GLY A 340 -10.81 9.39 2.24
N LYS A 341 -11.37 9.38 3.46
CA LYS A 341 -11.77 10.60 4.16
C LYS A 341 -11.52 10.58 5.66
N ASN A 342 -11.69 9.45 6.32
CA ASN A 342 -11.64 9.31 7.76
C ASN A 342 -10.72 8.16 8.15
N LEU A 343 -9.94 8.37 9.19
CA LEU A 343 -9.26 7.29 9.90
C LEU A 343 -10.23 6.70 10.93
N THR A 344 -10.45 5.39 10.84
CA THR A 344 -11.23 4.62 11.82
C THR A 344 -10.29 3.69 12.57
N GLN A 345 -10.27 3.80 13.90
CA GLN A 345 -9.44 2.91 14.72
C GLN A 345 -10.01 1.48 14.64
N ARG A 346 -9.20 0.54 14.15
CA ARG A 346 -9.55 -0.89 14.06
C ARG A 346 -9.35 -1.58 15.41
N PHE A 347 -8.17 -1.43 16.00
CA PHE A 347 -7.90 -1.86 17.38
C PHE A 347 -6.86 -0.96 18.06
N TYR A 348 -6.75 -1.10 19.38
CA TYR A 348 -5.71 -0.47 20.18
C TYR A 348 -5.15 -1.46 21.20
N HIS A 349 -3.99 -2.04 20.88
CA HIS A 349 -3.23 -2.92 21.77
C HIS A 349 -2.45 -2.15 22.82
N LYS A 350 -2.44 -2.66 24.04
CA LYS A 350 -1.78 -2.06 25.21
C LYS A 350 -0.98 -3.10 25.97
N SER A 351 0.31 -2.85 26.15
CA SER A 351 1.22 -3.65 26.97
C SER A 351 2.02 -2.76 27.90
N ASP A 352 1.48 -2.50 29.10
CA ASP A 352 2.03 -1.58 30.11
C ASP A 352 2.38 -2.28 31.43
N VAL A 353 2.15 -3.58 31.51
CA VAL A 353 2.51 -4.42 32.65
C VAL A 353 3.83 -5.13 32.35
N PRO A 354 4.87 -4.97 33.19
CA PRO A 354 6.14 -5.68 33.01
C PRO A 354 5.97 -7.18 32.80
N GLU A 355 6.78 -7.74 31.90
CA GLU A 355 6.83 -9.17 31.56
C GLU A 355 5.55 -9.73 30.92
N GLN A 356 4.63 -8.87 30.46
CA GLN A 356 3.39 -9.27 29.77
C GLN A 356 3.27 -8.64 28.39
N GLY A 357 2.60 -9.33 27.49
CA GLY A 357 2.31 -8.84 26.13
C GLY A 357 3.58 -8.47 25.37
N LEU A 358 3.63 -7.24 24.87
CA LEU A 358 4.75 -6.66 24.14
C LEU A 358 5.70 -5.85 25.03
N TYR A 359 5.51 -5.84 26.36
CA TYR A 359 6.32 -5.01 27.25
C TYR A 359 7.80 -5.42 27.17
N GLY A 360 8.65 -4.51 26.72
CA GLY A 360 10.10 -4.71 26.63
C GLY A 360 10.57 -5.53 25.42
N GLU A 361 9.67 -5.93 24.51
CA GLU A 361 9.99 -6.91 23.47
C GLU A 361 10.32 -6.29 22.09
N GLY A 362 9.92 -5.04 21.86
CA GLY A 362 10.03 -4.45 20.52
C GLY A 362 11.44 -4.07 20.12
N ASN A 363 11.71 -4.12 18.83
CA ASN A 363 12.98 -3.72 18.24
C ASN A 363 12.96 -2.25 17.79
N HIS A 364 14.06 -1.79 17.22
CA HIS A 364 14.11 -0.57 16.41
C HIS A 364 13.52 -0.75 14.99
N ASN A 365 12.68 -1.75 14.81
CA ASN A 365 12.04 -2.16 13.57
C ASN A 365 10.86 -3.09 13.93
N LEU A 366 10.05 -3.40 12.93
CA LEU A 366 9.00 -4.40 12.99
C LEU A 366 8.98 -5.17 11.67
N SER A 367 8.27 -6.29 11.65
CA SER A 367 7.94 -7.00 10.42
C SER A 367 6.46 -7.34 10.40
N ILE A 368 5.93 -7.52 9.20
CA ILE A 368 4.53 -7.83 8.95
C ILE A 368 4.49 -9.06 8.05
N GLY A 369 3.57 -9.98 8.31
CA GLY A 369 3.35 -11.15 7.47
C GLY A 369 2.35 -12.12 8.09
N ASP A 370 1.78 -13.00 7.27
CA ASP A 370 0.86 -14.06 7.69
C ASP A 370 1.65 -15.18 8.39
N LEU A 371 1.64 -15.17 9.72
CA LEU A 371 2.41 -16.13 10.50
C LEU A 371 1.66 -17.44 10.65
N ASP A 372 0.35 -17.40 10.87
CA ASP A 372 -0.44 -18.60 11.19
C ASP A 372 -1.18 -19.24 10.01
N GLY A 373 -1.01 -18.67 8.81
CA GLY A 373 -1.46 -19.23 7.54
C GLY A 373 -2.95 -19.02 7.28
N ASP A 374 -3.57 -18.06 7.98
CA ASP A 374 -4.98 -17.68 7.82
C ASP A 374 -5.18 -16.59 6.75
N GLY A 375 -4.10 -16.15 6.11
CA GLY A 375 -4.02 -15.14 5.05
C GLY A 375 -4.23 -13.71 5.53
N LEU A 376 -4.29 -13.48 6.84
CA LEU A 376 -4.32 -12.18 7.49
C LEU A 376 -2.92 -11.86 8.02
N ASP A 377 -2.52 -10.59 8.02
CA ASP A 377 -1.17 -10.27 8.51
C ASP A 377 -1.11 -10.13 10.03
N GLU A 378 -0.09 -10.75 10.62
CA GLU A 378 0.37 -10.51 11.98
C GLU A 378 1.36 -9.34 12.04
N ILE A 379 1.52 -8.78 13.23
CA ILE A 379 2.51 -7.73 13.51
C ILE A 379 3.61 -8.31 14.38
N VAL A 380 4.79 -8.55 13.82
CA VAL A 380 5.99 -8.94 14.56
C VAL A 380 6.66 -7.70 15.12
N TYR A 381 6.68 -7.62 16.44
CA TYR A 381 7.20 -6.50 17.20
C TYR A 381 8.44 -6.94 17.99
N GLY A 382 9.53 -7.21 17.27
CA GLY A 382 10.75 -7.80 17.84
C GLY A 382 10.48 -9.20 18.41
N SER A 383 10.75 -9.37 19.69
CA SER A 383 10.61 -10.60 20.48
C SER A 383 9.16 -11.04 20.77
N ALA A 384 8.16 -10.40 20.19
CA ALA A 384 6.76 -10.76 20.34
C ALA A 384 5.97 -10.50 19.06
N ALA A 385 4.76 -11.08 18.95
CA ALA A 385 3.89 -10.85 17.80
C ALA A 385 2.42 -10.68 18.23
N LEU A 386 1.68 -9.85 17.51
CA LEU A 386 0.23 -9.73 17.60
C LEU A 386 -0.44 -10.39 16.40
N LYS A 387 -1.61 -11.00 16.64
CA LYS A 387 -2.58 -11.42 15.62
C LYS A 387 -3.14 -10.22 14.86
N HIS A 388 -3.72 -10.49 13.69
CA HIS A 388 -4.45 -9.51 12.89
C HIS A 388 -5.53 -8.70 13.65
N ASP A 389 -6.11 -9.26 14.73
CA ASP A 389 -7.13 -8.61 15.58
C ASP A 389 -6.54 -7.77 16.73
N GLY A 390 -5.22 -7.70 16.83
CA GLY A 390 -4.49 -6.98 17.88
C GLY A 390 -4.35 -7.75 19.20
N THR A 391 -4.77 -9.01 19.27
CA THR A 391 -4.48 -9.87 20.42
C THR A 391 -3.06 -10.45 20.35
N LEU A 392 -2.49 -10.84 21.49
CA LEU A 392 -1.15 -11.42 21.53
C LEU A 392 -1.12 -12.79 20.86
N LEU A 393 -0.25 -12.99 19.87
CA LEU A 393 0.05 -14.30 19.32
C LEU A 393 1.05 -15.04 20.22
N TYR A 394 2.23 -14.46 20.42
CA TYR A 394 3.26 -14.98 21.31
C TYR A 394 4.13 -13.87 21.91
N ARG A 395 4.83 -14.22 22.99
CA ARG A 395 5.92 -13.45 23.59
C ARG A 395 7.07 -14.41 23.89
N THR A 396 8.28 -14.11 23.43
CA THR A 396 9.46 -14.93 23.74
C THR A 396 10.08 -14.56 25.08
N GLY A 397 10.05 -13.28 25.45
CA GLY A 397 10.68 -12.77 26.67
C GLY A 397 12.18 -12.49 26.52
N PHE A 398 12.69 -12.46 25.27
CA PHE A 398 14.10 -12.22 25.00
C PHE A 398 14.45 -10.73 24.94
N GLY A 399 13.43 -9.87 24.88
CA GLY A 399 13.58 -8.42 25.01
C GLY A 399 14.00 -7.73 23.72
N HIS A 400 14.56 -6.53 23.88
CA HIS A 400 14.86 -5.61 22.79
C HIS A 400 15.96 -6.09 21.83
N GLY A 401 15.78 -5.82 20.54
CA GLY A 401 16.73 -6.07 19.47
C GLY A 401 16.88 -4.93 18.46
N ASP A 402 17.92 -5.06 17.62
CA ASP A 402 18.38 -4.00 16.71
C ASP A 402 18.18 -4.37 15.23
N ALA A 403 17.90 -5.63 14.92
CA ALA A 403 17.71 -6.16 13.57
C ALA A 403 16.80 -7.41 13.57
N ILE A 404 15.87 -7.48 12.61
CA ILE A 404 14.85 -8.54 12.51
C ILE A 404 14.63 -8.92 11.05
N HIS A 405 14.38 -10.21 10.79
CA HIS A 405 14.15 -10.73 9.45
C HIS A 405 13.03 -11.76 9.51
N LEU A 406 11.98 -11.59 8.71
CA LEU A 406 10.82 -12.48 8.59
C LEU A 406 10.71 -12.96 7.15
N SER A 407 10.68 -14.27 6.92
CA SER A 407 10.55 -14.88 5.59
C SER A 407 10.24 -16.36 5.72
N ASP A 408 9.88 -17.02 4.62
CA ASP A 408 10.01 -18.47 4.48
C ASP A 408 11.51 -18.81 4.35
N MET A 409 12.16 -19.05 5.49
CA MET A 409 13.62 -19.22 5.57
C MET A 409 14.01 -20.68 5.55
N ASP A 410 13.24 -21.55 6.21
CA ASP A 410 13.32 -23.00 6.12
C ASP A 410 12.18 -23.53 5.24
N PRO A 411 12.37 -23.60 3.90
CA PRO A 411 11.30 -23.99 2.97
C PRO A 411 10.81 -25.43 3.13
N ASP A 412 11.46 -26.24 3.97
CA ASP A 412 11.02 -27.59 4.29
C ASP A 412 10.19 -27.64 5.60
N ARG A 413 10.02 -26.50 6.28
CA ARG A 413 9.15 -26.28 7.44
C ARG A 413 7.95 -25.42 7.02
N PRO A 414 6.70 -25.85 7.30
CA PRO A 414 5.54 -25.00 7.00
C PRO A 414 5.48 -23.76 7.89
N GLY A 415 5.24 -22.60 7.26
CA GLY A 415 5.10 -21.31 7.93
C GLY A 415 6.27 -20.40 7.64
N LEU A 416 6.26 -19.21 8.23
CA LEU A 416 7.39 -18.29 8.20
C LEU A 416 8.29 -18.52 9.43
N GLU A 417 9.56 -18.16 9.29
CA GLU A 417 10.50 -18.09 10.39
C GLU A 417 11.06 -16.69 10.57
N LEU A 418 11.59 -16.48 11.77
CA LEU A 418 12.17 -15.22 12.16
C LEU A 418 13.59 -15.37 12.69
N TRP A 419 14.48 -14.54 12.19
CA TRP A 419 15.82 -14.31 12.72
C TRP A 419 15.89 -12.95 13.39
N ASP A 420 16.32 -12.92 14.65
CA ASP A 420 16.38 -11.71 15.48
C ASP A 420 17.70 -11.70 16.27
N VAL A 421 18.06 -10.53 16.78
CA VAL A 421 19.26 -10.32 17.61
C VAL A 421 18.92 -9.43 18.79
N HIS A 422 19.51 -9.69 19.95
CA HIS A 422 19.13 -9.00 21.19
C HIS A 422 20.25 -8.16 21.80
N GLU A 423 19.86 -7.00 22.33
CA GLU A 423 20.74 -6.12 23.11
C GLU A 423 20.81 -6.56 24.59
N GLU A 424 19.81 -7.30 25.06
CA GLU A 424 19.64 -7.66 26.47
C GLU A 424 20.72 -8.64 26.96
N LEU A 425 21.66 -8.14 27.76
CA LEU A 425 22.80 -8.88 28.33
C LEU A 425 22.39 -10.16 29.08
N THR A 426 21.21 -10.14 29.69
CA THR A 426 20.70 -11.25 30.50
C THR A 426 19.80 -12.21 29.74
N SER A 427 19.41 -11.87 28.50
CA SER A 427 18.53 -12.71 27.68
C SER A 427 19.09 -14.12 27.52
N ASP A 428 18.21 -15.11 27.40
CA ASP A 428 18.60 -16.50 27.17
C ASP A 428 19.27 -16.69 25.81
N TYR A 429 19.01 -15.76 24.88
CA TYR A 429 19.62 -15.70 23.55
C TYR A 429 20.11 -14.27 23.27
N GLY A 430 21.28 -14.14 22.63
CA GLY A 430 21.70 -12.88 21.99
C GLY A 430 21.39 -12.86 20.50
N PHE A 431 21.02 -14.01 19.95
CA PHE A 431 20.38 -14.20 18.65
C PHE A 431 19.71 -15.57 18.62
N GLU A 432 18.75 -15.72 17.72
CA GLU A 432 17.88 -16.86 17.65
C GLU A 432 17.15 -16.91 16.30
N PHE A 433 16.92 -18.13 15.87
CA PHE A 433 16.03 -18.48 14.78
C PHE A 433 14.79 -19.15 15.38
N ARG A 434 13.61 -18.59 15.12
CA ARG A 434 12.34 -19.08 15.69
C ARG A 434 11.28 -19.31 14.62
N ALA A 435 10.37 -20.22 14.92
CA ALA A 435 9.18 -20.46 14.12
C ALA A 435 8.10 -19.38 14.31
N ASN A 436 7.10 -19.39 13.43
CA ASN A 436 5.90 -18.55 13.45
C ASN A 436 5.12 -18.48 14.78
N ASP A 437 5.24 -19.50 15.65
CA ASP A 437 4.57 -19.55 16.96
C ASP A 437 5.44 -19.04 18.13
N GLY A 438 6.64 -18.54 17.84
CA GLY A 438 7.60 -18.07 18.83
C GLY A 438 8.55 -19.16 19.35
N THR A 439 8.39 -20.42 18.93
CA THR A 439 9.28 -21.52 19.35
C THR A 439 10.67 -21.35 18.75
N VAL A 440 11.69 -21.26 19.61
CA VAL A 440 13.09 -21.22 19.17
C VAL A 440 13.49 -22.55 18.55
N ILE A 441 13.99 -22.49 17.31
CA ILE A 441 14.58 -23.61 16.58
C ILE A 441 16.04 -23.77 17.02
N PHE A 442 16.82 -22.68 16.97
CA PHE A 442 18.15 -22.61 17.58
C PHE A 442 18.50 -21.17 17.96
N GLY A 443 19.51 -21.01 18.81
CA GLY A 443 20.03 -19.70 19.22
C GLY A 443 21.17 -19.87 20.21
N GLU A 444 21.91 -18.79 20.46
CA GLU A 444 23.00 -18.80 21.46
C GLU A 444 22.93 -17.58 22.38
N LYS A 445 23.24 -17.79 23.66
CA LYS A 445 23.45 -16.70 24.61
C LYS A 445 24.80 -16.03 24.36
N THR A 446 24.82 -14.72 24.20
CA THR A 446 26.05 -13.94 24.01
C THR A 446 26.55 -13.31 25.32
N GLY A 447 25.63 -12.86 26.18
CA GLY A 447 25.95 -12.09 27.39
C GLY A 447 26.43 -10.66 27.10
N THR A 448 26.31 -10.22 25.85
CA THR A 448 26.71 -8.90 25.34
C THR A 448 25.67 -8.42 24.33
N ASP A 449 25.56 -7.10 24.17
CA ASP A 449 24.79 -6.50 23.06
C ASP A 449 25.22 -7.11 21.70
N ASN A 450 24.24 -7.59 20.95
CA ASN A 450 24.40 -8.09 19.59
C ASN A 450 23.65 -7.22 18.57
N GLY A 451 24.01 -5.95 18.45
CA GLY A 451 23.29 -4.97 17.64
C GLY A 451 23.25 -5.13 16.10
N ARG A 452 23.60 -6.29 15.53
CA ARG A 452 23.38 -6.61 14.10
C ARG A 452 23.17 -8.11 13.87
N GLY A 453 22.19 -8.44 13.05
CA GLY A 453 22.00 -9.75 12.43
C GLY A 453 21.57 -9.58 10.98
N LEU A 454 21.77 -10.63 10.17
CA LEU A 454 21.21 -10.71 8.82
C LEU A 454 20.85 -12.17 8.53
N ALA A 455 19.72 -12.37 7.86
CA ALA A 455 19.28 -13.65 7.30
C ALA A 455 19.08 -13.48 5.78
N ALA A 456 19.65 -14.39 4.99
CA ALA A 456 19.64 -14.32 3.53
C ALA A 456 20.03 -15.68 2.92
N ASP A 457 19.43 -16.08 1.80
CA ASP A 457 19.89 -17.24 1.02
C ASP A 457 21.14 -16.84 0.23
N ILE A 458 22.32 -17.05 0.82
CA ILE A 458 23.59 -16.65 0.20
C ILE A 458 24.35 -17.85 -0.36
N ASP A 459 24.05 -19.07 0.09
CA ASP A 459 24.78 -20.27 -0.28
C ASP A 459 23.94 -21.26 -1.07
N SER A 460 24.06 -21.21 -2.40
CA SER A 460 23.42 -22.15 -3.35
C SER A 460 23.64 -23.65 -3.09
N THR A 461 24.58 -24.03 -2.19
CA THR A 461 24.83 -25.42 -1.80
C THR A 461 24.04 -25.86 -0.56
N SER A 462 23.33 -24.93 0.06
CA SER A 462 22.47 -25.06 1.22
C SER A 462 21.04 -24.72 0.79
N ARG A 463 20.05 -25.44 1.31
CA ARG A 463 18.63 -25.13 1.04
C ARG A 463 18.09 -24.32 2.20
N GLY A 464 17.39 -23.25 1.90
CA GLY A 464 16.94 -22.27 2.88
C GLY A 464 17.99 -21.19 3.13
N PHE A 465 17.74 -20.35 4.12
CA PHE A 465 18.57 -19.18 4.38
C PHE A 465 19.78 -19.53 5.24
N GLU A 466 20.82 -18.70 5.12
CA GLU A 466 21.87 -18.57 6.11
C GLU A 466 21.64 -17.36 7.01
N MET A 467 22.12 -17.47 8.25
CA MET A 467 21.97 -16.45 9.28
C MET A 467 23.28 -16.19 10.01
N TRP A 468 23.56 -14.92 10.30
CA TRP A 468 24.76 -14.52 11.05
C TRP A 468 24.52 -13.22 11.81
N SER A 469 25.41 -12.91 12.75
CA SER A 469 25.30 -11.73 13.60
C SER A 469 26.66 -11.18 14.03
N THR A 470 26.66 -10.03 14.70
CA THR A 470 27.89 -9.45 15.26
C THR A 470 28.56 -10.33 16.31
N ALA A 471 27.81 -11.21 16.98
CA ALA A 471 28.25 -12.03 18.10
C ALA A 471 29.46 -12.93 17.82
N SER A 472 29.59 -13.47 16.60
CA SER A 472 30.69 -14.38 16.25
C SER A 472 31.13 -14.18 14.80
N GLY A 473 31.98 -15.07 14.28
CA GLY A 473 32.32 -15.14 12.85
C GLY A 473 31.50 -16.18 12.09
N ASN A 474 30.62 -16.92 12.78
CA ASN A 474 29.91 -18.05 12.22
C ASN A 474 28.76 -17.59 11.31
N VAL A 475 28.52 -18.40 10.28
CA VAL A 475 27.34 -18.37 9.43
C VAL A 475 26.61 -19.68 9.64
N TYR A 476 25.34 -19.63 10.00
CA TYR A 476 24.50 -20.77 10.35
C TYR A 476 23.51 -21.05 9.23
N ASN A 477 23.21 -22.30 8.93
CA ASN A 477 22.03 -22.65 8.12
C ASN A 477 20.76 -22.72 9.01
N VAL A 478 19.61 -23.00 8.40
CA VAL A 478 18.31 -23.18 9.08
C VAL A 478 18.28 -24.24 10.19
N LYS A 479 19.25 -25.17 10.22
CA LYS A 479 19.39 -26.21 11.26
C LYS A 479 20.29 -25.78 12.42
N GLY A 480 20.85 -24.57 12.38
CA GLY A 480 21.84 -24.08 13.34
C GLY A 480 23.23 -24.68 13.14
N GLU A 481 23.51 -25.30 12.00
CA GLU A 481 24.83 -25.83 11.68
C GLU A 481 25.71 -24.73 11.09
N VAL A 482 26.97 -24.64 11.53
CA VAL A 482 27.93 -23.65 11.00
C VAL A 482 28.39 -24.07 9.60
N VAL A 483 28.00 -23.29 8.58
CA VAL A 483 28.35 -23.49 7.18
C VAL A 483 29.53 -22.62 6.71
N GLY A 484 29.90 -21.61 7.50
CA GLY A 484 31.04 -20.74 7.24
C GLY A 484 31.52 -20.03 8.51
N THR A 485 32.77 -19.57 8.49
CA THR A 485 33.38 -18.80 9.61
C THR A 485 33.94 -17.45 9.17
N ASN A 486 33.75 -17.07 7.90
CA ASN A 486 34.09 -15.75 7.39
C ASN A 486 32.82 -14.92 7.36
N LYS A 487 32.67 -14.02 8.33
CA LYS A 487 31.46 -13.21 8.49
C LYS A 487 31.19 -12.33 7.25
N PRO A 488 30.00 -12.45 6.63
CA PRO A 488 29.57 -11.55 5.56
C PRO A 488 29.25 -10.14 6.09
N SER A 489 28.93 -9.21 5.17
CA SER A 489 28.37 -7.90 5.55
C SER A 489 27.05 -8.07 6.31
N ILE A 490 26.73 -7.15 7.24
CA ILE A 490 25.58 -7.31 8.18
C ILE A 490 24.75 -6.03 8.20
N ASN A 491 24.01 -5.82 7.12
CA ASN A 491 23.16 -4.64 6.95
C ASN A 491 21.95 -4.99 6.09
N PHE A 492 22.06 -4.91 4.76
CA PHE A 492 20.96 -5.23 3.85
C PHE A 492 21.29 -6.46 3.02
N ARG A 493 20.28 -7.32 2.83
CA ARG A 493 20.21 -8.24 1.69
C ARG A 493 19.53 -7.56 0.50
N LEU A 494 19.87 -7.99 -0.71
CA LEU A 494 19.16 -7.59 -1.93
C LEU A 494 19.40 -8.58 -3.07
N TYR A 495 18.48 -8.63 -4.02
CA TYR A 495 18.66 -9.32 -5.31
C TYR A 495 19.29 -8.38 -6.33
N TRP A 496 20.55 -8.62 -6.71
CA TRP A 496 21.28 -7.71 -7.59
C TRP A 496 21.74 -8.37 -8.89
N ASP A 497 22.26 -9.59 -8.83
CA ASP A 497 22.86 -10.25 -9.99
C ASP A 497 21.88 -11.12 -10.79
N GLY A 498 22.37 -12.18 -11.42
CA GLY A 498 21.59 -13.03 -12.31
C GLY A 498 21.06 -14.30 -11.67
N ASP A 499 21.59 -14.75 -10.53
CA ASP A 499 21.14 -15.98 -9.87
C ASP A 499 20.01 -15.71 -8.86
N LEU A 500 19.68 -16.70 -8.02
CA LEU A 500 18.55 -16.62 -7.07
C LEU A 500 18.99 -16.34 -5.64
N GLN A 501 20.30 -16.23 -5.41
CA GLN A 501 20.86 -15.95 -4.10
C GLN A 501 20.85 -14.44 -3.84
N ASP A 502 20.95 -14.12 -2.57
CA ASP A 502 21.04 -12.79 -2.04
C ASP A 502 22.46 -12.24 -2.17
N GLU A 503 22.56 -10.98 -2.62
CA GLU A 503 23.71 -10.14 -2.41
C GLU A 503 23.60 -9.35 -1.10
N LEU A 504 24.69 -8.70 -0.72
CA LEU A 504 24.82 -7.96 0.54
C LEU A 504 25.21 -6.50 0.28
N LEU A 505 24.35 -5.58 0.70
CA LEU A 505 24.55 -4.13 0.62
C LEU A 505 25.00 -3.59 1.99
N ASP A 506 26.14 -2.90 2.03
CA ASP A 506 26.65 -2.26 3.25
C ASP A 506 27.65 -1.12 2.95
N ALA A 507 28.19 -0.47 3.98
CA ALA A 507 29.30 0.49 3.88
C ALA A 507 30.68 -0.19 3.84
N THR A 508 31.67 0.54 3.34
CA THR A 508 33.08 0.17 3.45
C THR A 508 33.59 0.40 4.87
N GLY A 509 33.77 -0.68 5.61
CA GLY A 509 34.36 -0.66 6.96
C GLY A 509 33.47 -0.01 8.01
N SER A 510 34.03 0.24 9.19
CA SER A 510 33.26 0.63 10.39
C SER A 510 32.81 2.10 10.43
N GLY A 511 33.09 2.89 9.39
CA GLY A 511 32.81 4.33 9.35
C GLY A 511 31.43 4.71 8.83
N GLY A 512 30.65 3.75 8.32
CA GLY A 512 29.31 4.00 7.77
C GLY A 512 29.29 4.78 6.45
N SER A 513 30.45 4.94 5.80
CA SER A 513 30.59 5.66 4.54
C SER A 513 31.07 4.75 3.42
N GLY A 514 30.67 5.09 2.21
CA GLY A 514 31.11 4.43 0.99
C GLY A 514 30.38 3.11 0.75
N GLY A 515 29.25 3.13 0.04
CA GLY A 515 28.44 1.92 -0.17
C GLY A 515 29.08 0.90 -1.10
N LYS A 516 28.75 -0.37 -0.89
CA LYS A 516 29.26 -1.52 -1.64
C LYS A 516 28.20 -2.61 -1.75
N ILE A 517 28.33 -3.46 -2.76
CA ILE A 517 27.61 -4.72 -2.87
C ILE A 517 28.63 -5.86 -2.88
N GLU A 518 28.41 -6.86 -2.05
CA GLU A 518 29.23 -8.07 -1.93
C GLU A 518 28.37 -9.31 -2.18
N LYS A 519 28.96 -10.36 -2.76
CA LYS A 519 28.31 -11.65 -3.01
C LYS A 519 29.04 -12.75 -2.24
N TRP A 520 28.30 -13.70 -1.68
CA TRP A 520 28.89 -14.88 -1.08
C TRP A 520 29.42 -15.84 -2.14
N ASN A 521 30.59 -16.42 -1.87
CA ASN A 521 31.17 -17.48 -2.68
C ASN A 521 31.07 -18.80 -1.91
N SER A 522 30.12 -19.65 -2.33
CA SER A 522 29.88 -20.97 -1.73
C SER A 522 31.11 -21.89 -1.71
N SER A 523 32.09 -21.69 -2.60
CA SER A 523 33.31 -22.51 -2.66
C SER A 523 34.35 -22.07 -1.65
N THR A 524 34.54 -20.77 -1.47
CA THR A 524 35.53 -20.22 -0.52
C THR A 524 34.93 -19.98 0.87
N LYS A 525 33.60 -20.05 0.99
CA LYS A 525 32.83 -19.72 2.19
C LYS A 525 33.22 -18.33 2.70
N GLY A 526 33.16 -17.34 1.82
CA GLY A 526 33.51 -15.94 2.09
C GLY A 526 32.85 -14.99 1.09
N VAL A 527 33.04 -13.68 1.26
CA VAL A 527 32.42 -12.66 0.39
C VAL A 527 33.38 -12.06 -0.62
N GLU A 528 32.87 -11.72 -1.79
CA GLU A 528 33.57 -11.02 -2.87
C GLU A 528 32.88 -9.70 -3.20
N ARG A 529 33.66 -8.64 -3.44
CA ARG A 529 33.13 -7.35 -3.86
C ARG A 529 32.67 -7.40 -5.31
N ILE A 530 31.40 -7.06 -5.56
CA ILE A 530 30.85 -7.01 -6.92
C ILE A 530 30.45 -5.60 -7.38
N LEU A 531 30.30 -4.63 -6.47
CA LEU A 531 30.07 -3.23 -6.84
C LEU A 531 30.59 -2.25 -5.79
N ASN A 532 31.19 -1.15 -6.25
CA ASN A 532 31.46 0.03 -5.43
C ASN A 532 30.45 1.12 -5.73
N ILE A 533 29.49 1.34 -4.83
CA ILE A 533 28.49 2.39 -5.00
C ILE A 533 29.15 3.77 -4.85
N TYR A 534 30.14 3.91 -3.97
CA TYR A 534 30.81 5.18 -3.73
C TYR A 534 31.62 5.74 -4.91
N ASP A 535 31.94 4.89 -5.89
CA ASP A 535 32.59 5.32 -7.14
C ASP A 535 31.56 5.85 -8.17
N ILE A 536 30.25 5.64 -7.93
CA ILE A 536 29.17 6.05 -8.82
C ILE A 536 28.73 7.46 -8.46
N ASN A 537 29.12 8.44 -9.27
CA ASN A 537 28.63 9.82 -9.21
C ASN A 537 28.57 10.43 -7.78
N GLY A 538 29.63 10.20 -7.00
CA GLY A 538 29.74 10.74 -5.63
C GLY A 538 28.69 10.23 -4.65
N SER A 539 28.18 9.00 -4.85
CA SER A 539 27.15 8.39 -4.00
C SER A 539 27.65 8.06 -2.59
N THR A 540 26.74 8.12 -1.61
CA THR A 540 26.99 7.69 -0.23
C THR A 540 25.69 7.24 0.44
N LEU A 541 25.85 6.55 1.58
CA LEU A 541 24.78 6.03 2.42
C LEU A 541 24.39 7.04 3.52
N ASN A 542 23.31 6.72 4.23
CA ASN A 542 22.66 7.52 5.26
C ASN A 542 22.88 6.95 6.67
N ASN A 543 22.42 7.71 7.67
CA ASN A 543 22.24 7.25 9.05
C ASN A 543 23.53 6.77 9.74
N TYR A 544 24.64 7.45 9.44
CA TYR A 544 25.95 7.22 10.07
C TYR A 544 26.37 5.74 9.95
N THR A 545 26.61 5.06 11.08
CA THR A 545 27.06 3.66 11.10
C THR A 545 25.97 2.66 10.70
N LYS A 546 24.68 3.06 10.69
CA LYS A 546 23.60 2.22 10.12
C LYS A 546 23.75 2.09 8.61
N ALA A 547 24.34 3.09 7.94
CA ALA A 547 24.77 3.01 6.56
C ALA A 547 23.66 2.54 5.61
N ASN A 548 22.48 3.14 5.72
CA ASN A 548 21.33 2.71 4.91
C ASN A 548 21.38 3.34 3.51
N PRO A 549 20.87 2.67 2.47
CA PRO A 549 20.46 3.38 1.26
C PRO A 549 19.35 4.38 1.60
N CYS A 550 19.00 5.28 0.68
CA CYS A 550 17.72 5.98 0.78
C CYS A 550 16.56 4.97 0.65
N LEU A 551 16.70 4.03 -0.31
CA LEU A 551 15.77 2.92 -0.55
C LEU A 551 16.49 1.79 -1.29
N SER A 552 16.12 0.53 -1.01
CA SER A 552 16.41 -0.66 -1.82
C SER A 552 15.10 -1.37 -2.14
N ALA A 553 14.69 -1.46 -3.40
CA ALA A 553 13.44 -2.12 -3.83
C ALA A 553 13.38 -2.35 -5.35
N ASP A 554 12.61 -3.35 -5.81
CA ASP A 554 12.16 -3.49 -7.21
C ASP A 554 11.15 -2.37 -7.55
N ILE A 555 11.65 -1.23 -8.03
CA ILE A 555 10.80 -0.06 -8.33
C ILE A 555 10.57 0.13 -9.83
N PHE A 556 11.25 -0.64 -10.68
CA PHE A 556 11.01 -0.80 -12.12
C PHE A 556 11.88 -1.93 -12.66
N GLY A 557 11.84 -2.18 -13.98
CA GLY A 557 12.63 -3.25 -14.56
C GLY A 557 12.04 -4.62 -14.24
N ASP A 558 12.90 -5.64 -14.16
CA ASP A 558 12.49 -6.98 -13.73
C ASP A 558 12.56 -7.11 -12.21
N TRP A 559 12.57 -8.33 -11.70
CA TRP A 559 12.45 -8.65 -10.27
C TRP A 559 13.62 -8.22 -9.38
N ARG A 560 14.71 -7.70 -9.93
CA ARG A 560 15.90 -7.35 -9.14
C ARG A 560 15.76 -5.95 -8.60
N GLU A 561 16.44 -5.71 -7.49
CA GLU A 561 16.20 -4.52 -6.69
C GLU A 561 17.09 -3.36 -7.16
N GLU A 562 16.48 -2.21 -7.39
CA GLU A 562 17.20 -0.96 -7.52
C GLU A 562 17.67 -0.45 -6.16
N ILE A 563 18.72 0.37 -6.20
CA ILE A 563 19.23 1.08 -5.03
C ILE A 563 19.16 2.58 -5.29
N ILE A 564 18.59 3.33 -4.35
CA ILE A 564 18.62 4.79 -4.33
C ILE A 564 19.58 5.25 -3.23
N VAL A 565 20.54 6.09 -3.61
CA VAL A 565 21.54 6.66 -2.69
C VAL A 565 21.73 8.15 -2.96
N ARG A 566 21.99 8.93 -1.92
CA ARG A 566 22.25 10.37 -2.08
C ARG A 566 23.66 10.64 -2.60
N THR A 567 23.84 11.81 -3.21
CA THR A 567 25.18 12.34 -3.47
C THR A 567 25.79 12.95 -2.20
N THR A 568 27.12 12.95 -2.15
CA THR A 568 27.92 13.51 -1.03
C THR A 568 27.74 15.01 -0.84
N ASP A 569 27.37 15.74 -1.89
CA ASP A 569 27.01 17.16 -1.84
C ASP A 569 25.55 17.43 -1.41
N ASN A 570 24.77 16.36 -1.18
CA ASN A 570 23.37 16.39 -0.80
C ASN A 570 22.42 17.08 -1.80
N ALA A 571 22.87 17.35 -3.03
CA ALA A 571 22.09 18.07 -4.03
C ALA A 571 21.20 17.16 -4.91
N SER A 572 21.43 15.85 -4.86
CA SER A 572 20.75 14.90 -5.73
C SER A 572 20.75 13.48 -5.15
N VAL A 573 20.00 12.58 -5.78
CA VAL A 573 20.08 11.14 -5.55
C VAL A 573 20.40 10.41 -6.85
N ASN A 574 21.11 9.30 -6.74
CA ASN A 574 21.37 8.37 -7.83
C ASN A 574 20.46 7.16 -7.66
N ILE A 575 19.71 6.83 -8.71
CA ILE A 575 19.01 5.54 -8.83
C ILE A 575 19.93 4.62 -9.64
N ILE A 576 20.30 3.49 -9.05
CA ILE A 576 21.29 2.56 -9.59
C ILE A 576 20.59 1.22 -9.82
N ALA A 577 20.71 0.69 -11.03
CA ALA A 577 20.14 -0.59 -11.40
C ALA A 577 21.21 -1.54 -11.95
N THR A 578 20.91 -2.84 -11.85
CA THR A 578 21.79 -3.91 -12.31
C THR A 578 21.90 -3.98 -13.83
N LEU A 579 23.02 -4.52 -14.29
CA LEU A 579 23.27 -4.88 -15.69
C LEU A 579 23.59 -6.38 -15.84
N ALA A 580 23.40 -7.16 -14.78
CA ALA A 580 23.56 -8.60 -14.84
C ALA A 580 22.47 -9.18 -15.75
N GLU A 581 22.78 -10.21 -16.54
CA GLU A 581 21.75 -10.99 -17.22
C GLU A 581 21.27 -12.09 -16.27
N THR A 582 19.96 -12.33 -16.24
CA THR A 582 19.36 -13.43 -15.47
C THR A 582 18.66 -14.41 -16.41
N PRO A 583 18.75 -15.73 -16.19
CA PRO A 583 17.91 -16.71 -16.84
C PRO A 583 16.52 -16.82 -16.18
N HIS A 584 16.34 -16.20 -15.00
CA HIS A 584 15.14 -16.36 -14.19
C HIS A 584 14.06 -15.37 -14.59
N ARG A 585 12.83 -15.84 -14.45
CA ARG A 585 11.61 -15.08 -14.64
C ARG A 585 10.84 -15.16 -13.32
N VAL A 586 10.62 -14.00 -12.73
CA VAL A 586 9.98 -13.83 -11.43
C VAL A 586 8.98 -12.68 -11.59
N TYR A 587 7.86 -12.75 -10.89
CA TYR A 587 6.96 -11.60 -10.78
C TYR A 587 7.69 -10.44 -10.12
N THR A 588 7.27 -9.20 -10.42
CA THR A 588 7.76 -8.04 -9.66
C THR A 588 7.56 -8.29 -8.17
N LEU A 589 8.58 -8.02 -7.38
CA LEU A 589 8.58 -8.29 -5.94
C LEU A 589 7.55 -7.41 -5.23
N MET A 590 7.22 -6.25 -5.81
CA MET A 590 6.17 -5.37 -5.30
C MET A 590 4.75 -5.95 -5.42
N HIS A 591 4.58 -7.10 -6.07
CA HIS A 591 3.32 -7.87 -6.08
C HIS A 591 3.36 -9.08 -5.12
N ASP A 592 4.42 -9.24 -4.33
CA ASP A 592 4.43 -10.03 -3.11
C ASP A 592 4.02 -9.13 -1.94
N ARG A 593 2.94 -9.51 -1.22
CA ARG A 593 2.34 -8.66 -0.17
C ARG A 593 3.36 -8.29 0.91
N GLN A 594 4.03 -9.28 1.49
CA GLN A 594 5.02 -9.10 2.55
C GLN A 594 6.21 -8.24 2.10
N TYR A 595 6.74 -8.48 0.90
CA TYR A 595 7.82 -7.65 0.36
C TYR A 595 7.37 -6.20 0.17
N ARG A 596 6.17 -5.97 -0.38
CA ARG A 596 5.64 -4.62 -0.60
C ARG A 596 5.39 -3.87 0.70
N GLU A 597 4.89 -4.54 1.73
CA GLU A 597 4.75 -3.99 3.09
C GLU A 597 6.12 -3.68 3.68
N SER A 598 7.11 -4.53 3.42
CA SER A 598 8.49 -4.31 3.85
C SER A 598 9.12 -3.08 3.23
N VAL A 599 8.84 -2.81 1.96
CA VAL A 599 9.23 -1.55 1.32
C VAL A 599 8.53 -0.35 1.96
N ALA A 600 7.28 -0.49 2.41
CA ALA A 600 6.58 0.57 3.13
C ALA A 600 7.25 0.88 4.48
N TRP A 601 7.57 -0.13 5.28
CA TRP A 601 8.21 0.06 6.59
C TRP A 601 9.74 0.21 6.54
N GLN A 602 10.41 0.09 5.38
CA GLN A 602 11.87 0.19 5.27
C GLN A 602 12.46 1.48 5.88
N ASN A 603 11.72 2.60 5.86
CA ASN A 603 12.16 3.88 6.43
C ASN A 603 12.11 3.94 7.97
N VAL A 604 11.54 2.93 8.60
CA VAL A 604 11.10 2.98 10.00
C VAL A 604 12.29 2.74 10.94
N ALA A 605 12.58 3.74 11.77
CA ALA A 605 13.62 3.72 12.80
C ALA A 605 14.98 3.20 12.30
N TYR A 606 15.36 1.95 12.60
CA TYR A 606 16.55 1.32 12.03
C TYR A 606 16.14 0.39 10.88
N ASN A 607 16.24 0.94 9.67
CA ASN A 607 15.84 0.32 8.40
C ASN A 607 16.33 -1.13 8.32
N GLN A 608 15.44 -2.06 7.97
CA GLN A 608 15.76 -3.47 7.68
C GLN A 608 15.49 -3.77 6.19
N PRO A 609 16.17 -4.75 5.59
CA PRO A 609 15.93 -5.13 4.20
C PRO A 609 14.55 -5.80 4.03
N PRO A 610 13.91 -5.64 2.85
CA PRO A 610 12.65 -6.30 2.57
C PRO A 610 12.85 -7.80 2.27
N HIS A 611 11.86 -8.61 2.67
CA HIS A 611 11.83 -10.06 2.47
C HIS A 611 10.54 -10.49 1.76
N LEU A 612 10.63 -11.57 0.97
CA LEU A 612 9.47 -12.18 0.31
C LEU A 612 8.68 -13.06 1.29
N SER A 613 7.39 -13.24 1.01
CA SER A 613 6.55 -14.23 1.74
C SER A 613 6.89 -15.70 1.42
N TYR A 614 7.77 -15.95 0.46
CA TYR A 614 8.11 -17.28 -0.04
C TYR A 614 9.60 -17.44 -0.31
N TYR A 615 10.08 -18.68 -0.28
CA TYR A 615 11.44 -19.02 -0.70
C TYR A 615 11.60 -18.92 -2.24
N LEU A 616 12.33 -17.92 -2.72
CA LEU A 616 12.44 -17.59 -4.15
C LEU A 616 12.87 -18.78 -5.04
N PRO A 617 13.88 -19.60 -4.69
CA PRO A 617 14.30 -20.71 -5.54
C PRO A 617 13.21 -21.75 -5.85
N ASP A 618 12.18 -21.86 -5.01
CA ASP A 618 11.05 -22.76 -5.24
C ASP A 618 9.97 -22.14 -6.15
N ASN A 619 10.06 -20.84 -6.44
CA ASN A 619 9.04 -20.08 -7.17
C ASN A 619 9.54 -19.52 -8.51
N VAL A 620 10.30 -20.32 -9.25
CA VAL A 620 10.81 -19.96 -10.59
C VAL A 620 10.61 -21.08 -11.62
N GLY A 621 10.75 -20.73 -12.89
CA GLY A 621 10.71 -21.70 -13.99
C GLY A 621 9.36 -22.44 -14.06
N ALA A 622 9.39 -23.77 -14.01
CA ALA A 622 8.16 -24.58 -14.03
C ALA A 622 7.29 -24.43 -12.77
N ASN A 623 7.87 -23.92 -11.68
CA ASN A 623 7.19 -23.74 -10.40
C ASN A 623 6.73 -22.30 -10.17
N LEU A 624 6.95 -21.38 -11.12
CA LEU A 624 6.53 -19.99 -11.00
C LEU A 624 5.00 -19.90 -10.80
N LYS A 625 4.58 -19.50 -9.61
CA LYS A 625 3.18 -19.33 -9.21
C LYS A 625 2.76 -17.88 -9.37
N GLN A 626 1.64 -17.68 -10.06
CA GLN A 626 1.02 -16.37 -10.15
C GLN A 626 0.55 -15.93 -8.74
N PRO A 627 0.91 -14.72 -8.29
CA PRO A 627 0.37 -14.15 -7.06
C PRO A 627 -1.16 -14.08 -7.13
N ASP A 628 -1.83 -14.46 -6.05
CA ASP A 628 -3.28 -14.30 -5.93
C ASP A 628 -3.56 -12.88 -5.43
N ILE A 629 -3.72 -11.94 -6.37
CA ILE A 629 -3.89 -10.52 -6.09
C ILE A 629 -5.03 -9.94 -6.95
N PHE A 630 -5.60 -8.83 -6.53
CA PHE A 630 -6.34 -7.94 -7.43
C PHE A 630 -5.71 -6.56 -7.45
N THR A 631 -5.79 -5.90 -8.60
CA THR A 631 -5.33 -4.51 -8.72
C THR A 631 -6.50 -3.60 -8.96
N ILE A 632 -6.48 -2.44 -8.31
CA ILE A 632 -7.51 -1.43 -8.48
C ILE A 632 -7.05 -0.51 -9.59
N SER A 633 -7.85 -0.39 -10.65
CA SER A 633 -7.63 0.68 -11.61
C SER A 633 -8.09 1.97 -10.97
N ALA A 634 -7.24 3.00 -10.95
CA ALA A 634 -7.66 4.38 -10.69
C ALA A 634 -8.96 4.65 -11.46
N ILE A 635 -10.08 4.67 -10.73
CA ILE A 635 -11.37 4.92 -11.33
C ILE A 635 -11.44 6.43 -11.41
N GLU A 636 -11.15 6.97 -12.59
CA GLU A 636 -11.60 8.32 -12.91
C GLU A 636 -13.14 8.29 -12.91
N LYS A 637 -13.75 8.45 -11.73
CA LYS A 637 -15.21 8.35 -11.50
C LYS A 637 -16.00 9.23 -12.47
N ASP A 638 -15.39 10.32 -12.94
CA ASP A 638 -15.96 11.28 -13.88
C ASP A 638 -15.81 10.92 -15.38
N SER A 639 -14.99 9.93 -15.75
CA SER A 639 -14.73 9.56 -17.15
C SER A 639 -15.27 8.18 -17.57
N VAL A 640 -15.65 7.33 -16.61
CA VAL A 640 -16.21 6.00 -16.87
C VAL A 640 -17.65 6.10 -17.40
N LYS A 641 -17.88 5.51 -18.58
CA LYS A 641 -19.22 5.41 -19.18
C LYS A 641 -19.80 4.03 -18.93
N PHE A 642 -20.81 3.96 -18.06
CA PHE A 642 -21.59 2.75 -17.87
C PHE A 642 -22.56 2.53 -19.04
N VAL A 643 -22.47 1.36 -19.65
CA VAL A 643 -23.22 1.02 -20.87
C VAL A 643 -24.16 -0.17 -20.69
N SER A 644 -23.88 -1.05 -19.73
CA SER A 644 -24.78 -2.16 -19.35
C SER A 644 -25.36 -1.88 -17.98
N VAL A 645 -26.63 -1.49 -17.90
CA VAL A 645 -27.27 -0.98 -16.67
C VAL A 645 -28.44 -1.88 -16.29
N PHE A 646 -28.54 -2.22 -15.01
CA PHE A 646 -29.49 -3.20 -14.49
C PHE A 646 -30.23 -2.67 -13.26
N GLU A 647 -31.51 -3.02 -13.17
CA GLU A 647 -32.38 -2.71 -12.02
C GLU A 647 -32.10 -3.68 -10.89
N ALA A 648 -31.76 -3.15 -9.71
CA ALA A 648 -31.61 -3.97 -8.51
C ALA A 648 -32.98 -4.37 -7.92
N SER A 649 -34.05 -3.65 -8.26
CA SER A 649 -35.42 -3.97 -7.81
C SER A 649 -36.02 -5.26 -8.40
N GLU A 650 -35.29 -5.98 -9.26
CA GLU A 650 -35.74 -7.20 -9.92
C GLU A 650 -34.70 -8.34 -9.78
N PRO A 651 -34.43 -8.84 -8.57
CA PRO A 651 -33.52 -9.98 -8.39
C PRO A 651 -34.15 -11.28 -8.89
N ASP A 652 -33.33 -12.15 -9.49
CA ASP A 652 -33.75 -13.49 -9.95
C ASP A 652 -33.90 -14.47 -8.78
N SER A 653 -33.09 -14.30 -7.73
CA SER A 653 -33.30 -14.94 -6.44
C SER A 653 -32.80 -14.06 -5.30
N ALA A 654 -33.42 -14.16 -4.12
CA ALA A 654 -33.04 -13.35 -2.98
C ALA A 654 -33.47 -14.00 -1.65
N SER A 655 -32.83 -13.62 -0.55
CA SER A 655 -33.21 -14.00 0.81
C SER A 655 -32.93 -12.85 1.77
N GLY A 656 -33.91 -12.49 2.60
CA GLY A 656 -33.78 -11.40 3.56
C GLY A 656 -33.73 -10.02 2.89
N GLY A 657 -34.84 -9.57 2.30
CA GLY A 657 -34.96 -8.22 1.75
C GLY A 657 -36.27 -7.97 1.01
N PHE A 658 -36.48 -6.72 0.62
CA PHE A 658 -37.74 -6.21 0.09
C PHE A 658 -37.48 -5.26 -1.09
N VAL A 659 -38.40 -5.24 -2.05
CA VAL A 659 -38.39 -4.24 -3.13
C VAL A 659 -39.26 -3.06 -2.72
N GLU A 660 -38.67 -1.88 -2.72
CA GLU A 660 -39.27 -0.68 -2.14
C GLU A 660 -39.07 0.57 -3.01
N THR A 661 -39.82 1.61 -2.69
CA THR A 661 -39.86 2.90 -3.42
C THR A 661 -40.15 4.08 -2.48
N ASP A 662 -40.07 3.89 -1.18
CA ASP A 662 -40.51 4.86 -0.16
C ASP A 662 -39.44 5.89 0.22
N HIS A 663 -38.18 5.65 -0.13
CA HIS A 663 -37.10 6.64 -0.11
C HIS A 663 -36.99 7.39 -1.44
N ALA A 664 -36.71 8.69 -1.38
CA ALA A 664 -36.56 9.51 -2.57
C ALA A 664 -35.16 9.36 -3.19
N GLY A 665 -35.04 9.69 -4.48
CA GLY A 665 -33.73 9.85 -5.13
C GLY A 665 -33.16 8.61 -5.82
N PHE A 666 -33.78 7.43 -5.68
CA PHE A 666 -33.34 6.22 -6.37
C PHE A 666 -33.47 6.35 -7.90
N LEU A 667 -32.62 5.61 -8.60
CA LEU A 667 -32.68 5.45 -10.05
C LEU A 667 -33.49 4.19 -10.41
N GLY A 668 -34.15 4.20 -11.55
CA GLY A 668 -34.90 3.04 -12.03
C GLY A 668 -36.34 2.94 -11.51
N LYS A 669 -36.83 1.71 -11.33
CA LYS A 669 -38.22 1.42 -10.91
C LYS A 669 -38.41 1.32 -9.40
N GLY A 670 -37.33 1.10 -8.67
CA GLY A 670 -37.29 0.95 -7.22
C GLY A 670 -35.89 0.55 -6.76
N TYR A 671 -35.77 0.10 -5.52
CA TYR A 671 -34.54 -0.47 -5.00
C TYR A 671 -34.80 -1.76 -4.23
N TYR A 672 -33.75 -2.54 -4.05
CA TYR A 672 -33.74 -3.67 -3.15
C TYR A 672 -33.17 -3.22 -1.80
N ASN A 673 -34.00 -3.35 -0.76
CA ASN A 673 -33.67 -3.13 0.64
C ASN A 673 -33.31 -4.47 1.27
N PHE A 674 -32.07 -4.61 1.74
CA PHE A 674 -31.62 -5.84 2.41
C PHE A 674 -32.07 -5.83 3.88
N GLU A 675 -32.58 -6.95 4.36
CA GLU A 675 -32.87 -7.12 5.78
C GLU A 675 -31.58 -6.96 6.61
N ASN A 676 -31.69 -6.40 7.81
CA ASN A 676 -30.57 -6.28 8.74
C ASN A 676 -30.21 -7.67 9.30
N ALA A 677 -29.52 -8.46 8.48
CA ALA A 677 -29.08 -9.80 8.80
C ALA A 677 -27.83 -10.16 7.99
N LEU A 678 -26.87 -10.78 8.67
CA LEU A 678 -25.69 -11.38 8.04
C LEU A 678 -26.12 -12.40 6.98
N GLY A 679 -25.55 -12.30 5.79
CA GLY A 679 -25.83 -13.24 4.70
C GLY A 679 -27.16 -13.03 3.98
N SER A 680 -27.92 -11.96 4.27
CA SER A 680 -28.99 -11.54 3.37
C SER A 680 -28.44 -11.26 1.98
N PHE A 681 -29.18 -11.61 0.92
CA PHE A 681 -28.64 -11.57 -0.44
C PHE A 681 -29.68 -11.29 -1.52
N ALA A 682 -29.18 -10.81 -2.66
CA ALA A 682 -29.89 -10.70 -3.94
C ALA A 682 -28.98 -11.22 -5.06
N THR A 683 -29.53 -11.96 -6.02
CA THR A 683 -28.81 -12.56 -7.15
C THR A 683 -29.46 -12.18 -8.46
N TYR A 684 -28.64 -11.85 -9.44
CA TYR A 684 -29.02 -11.47 -10.79
C TYR A 684 -28.28 -12.36 -11.79
N SER A 685 -29.03 -13.04 -12.65
CA SER A 685 -28.49 -13.91 -13.68
C SER A 685 -28.20 -13.09 -14.94
N LEU A 686 -26.93 -13.04 -15.30
CA LEU A 686 -26.38 -12.24 -16.39
C LEU A 686 -25.66 -13.15 -17.39
N GLU A 687 -25.36 -12.60 -18.56
CA GLU A 687 -24.52 -13.24 -19.56
C GLU A 687 -23.51 -12.23 -20.11
N SER A 688 -22.32 -12.69 -20.51
CA SER A 688 -21.36 -11.86 -21.24
C SER A 688 -20.92 -12.51 -22.54
N SER A 689 -20.90 -11.71 -23.61
CA SER A 689 -20.50 -12.17 -24.94
C SER A 689 -19.01 -12.56 -25.04
N LYS A 690 -18.18 -12.11 -24.08
CA LYS A 690 -16.74 -12.39 -23.99
C LYS A 690 -16.26 -12.31 -22.54
N ALA A 691 -15.17 -13.00 -22.21
CA ALA A 691 -14.48 -12.77 -20.97
C ALA A 691 -13.82 -11.38 -21.01
N THR A 692 -13.96 -10.59 -19.95
CA THR A 692 -13.43 -9.23 -19.88
C THR A 692 -13.32 -8.77 -18.44
N THR A 693 -12.40 -7.85 -18.16
CA THR A 693 -12.45 -7.02 -16.96
C THR A 693 -13.41 -5.85 -17.21
N ALA A 694 -14.12 -5.42 -16.17
CA ALA A 694 -15.05 -4.29 -16.20
C ALA A 694 -15.08 -3.58 -14.85
N ILE A 695 -15.51 -2.33 -14.83
CA ILE A 695 -15.89 -1.62 -13.61
C ILE A 695 -17.38 -1.86 -13.38
N LEU A 696 -17.71 -2.48 -12.25
CA LEU A 696 -19.05 -2.60 -11.72
C LEU A 696 -19.35 -1.40 -10.81
N ALA A 697 -20.29 -0.57 -11.20
CA ALA A 697 -20.89 0.47 -10.38
C ALA A 697 -22.12 -0.08 -9.65
N ILE A 698 -22.26 0.25 -8.36
CA ILE A 698 -23.40 -0.11 -7.52
C ILE A 698 -23.94 1.17 -6.89
N VAL A 699 -25.13 1.58 -7.31
CA VAL A 699 -25.80 2.78 -6.81
C VAL A 699 -26.61 2.43 -5.58
N TYR A 700 -26.24 3.02 -4.45
CA TYR A 700 -26.71 2.62 -3.14
C TYR A 700 -27.10 3.81 -2.26
N ALA A 701 -27.92 3.56 -1.24
CA ALA A 701 -28.16 4.48 -0.12
C ALA A 701 -27.96 3.72 1.19
N ASN A 702 -27.25 4.31 2.15
CA ASN A 702 -27.03 3.74 3.48
C ASN A 702 -27.33 4.80 4.53
N GLY A 703 -28.58 4.91 4.97
CA GLY A 703 -28.95 5.84 6.05
C GLY A 703 -28.69 5.31 7.47
N GLY A 704 -27.89 4.26 7.61
CA GLY A 704 -27.39 3.79 8.91
C GLY A 704 -26.32 4.73 9.50
N THR A 705 -25.69 4.31 10.59
CA THR A 705 -24.60 5.06 11.25
C THR A 705 -23.21 4.48 10.99
N ALA A 706 -23.12 3.36 10.28
CA ALA A 706 -21.88 2.64 10.00
C ALA A 706 -21.84 2.19 8.53
N ASN A 707 -20.62 1.88 8.05
CA ASN A 707 -20.41 1.22 6.78
C ASN A 707 -21.16 -0.12 6.73
N ARG A 708 -21.76 -0.46 5.58
CA ARG A 708 -22.48 -1.72 5.35
C ARG A 708 -21.80 -2.54 4.26
N PRO A 709 -20.65 -3.20 4.53
CA PRO A 709 -19.92 -3.93 3.51
C PRO A 709 -20.72 -5.11 2.95
N MET A 710 -20.55 -5.39 1.66
CA MET A 710 -21.12 -6.57 1.01
C MET A 710 -20.05 -7.36 0.26
N GLN A 711 -20.25 -8.67 0.20
CA GLN A 711 -19.56 -9.57 -0.71
C GLN A 711 -20.30 -9.61 -2.05
N ILE A 712 -19.58 -9.33 -3.13
CA ILE A 712 -20.03 -9.43 -4.51
C ILE A 712 -19.48 -10.72 -5.09
N VAL A 713 -20.35 -11.68 -5.36
CA VAL A 713 -19.98 -12.95 -5.98
C VAL A 713 -20.32 -12.88 -7.47
N LEU A 714 -19.30 -13.03 -8.33
CA LEU A 714 -19.44 -13.08 -9.78
C LEU A 714 -18.89 -14.41 -10.29
N GLY A 715 -19.79 -15.33 -10.63
CA GLY A 715 -19.41 -16.71 -10.96
C GLY A 715 -18.69 -17.39 -9.79
N LYS A 716 -17.37 -17.61 -9.90
CA LYS A 716 -16.53 -18.21 -8.84
C LYS A 716 -15.68 -17.20 -8.06
N LYS A 717 -15.70 -15.93 -8.45
CA LYS A 717 -14.92 -14.88 -7.81
C LYS A 717 -15.76 -14.12 -6.79
N MET A 718 -15.10 -13.65 -5.74
CA MET A 718 -15.71 -12.82 -4.70
C MET A 718 -14.94 -11.52 -4.58
N TYR A 719 -15.66 -10.42 -4.38
CA TYR A 719 -15.11 -9.08 -4.20
C TYR A 719 -15.76 -8.44 -2.99
N SER A 720 -14.98 -7.76 -2.13
CA SER A 720 -15.53 -7.00 -1.01
C SER A 720 -15.80 -5.56 -1.46
N VAL A 721 -16.97 -5.01 -1.11
CA VAL A 721 -17.33 -3.63 -1.44
C VAL A 721 -17.88 -2.93 -0.22
N ASN A 722 -17.32 -1.76 0.10
CA ASN A 722 -17.76 -0.90 1.18
C ASN A 722 -18.87 0.04 0.71
N PHE A 723 -19.83 0.26 1.61
CA PHE A 723 -20.97 1.17 1.42
C PHE A 723 -21.08 2.09 2.64
N PRO A 724 -20.27 3.16 2.70
CA PRO A 724 -20.26 4.11 3.83
C PRO A 724 -21.63 4.72 4.14
N ALA A 725 -21.83 5.10 5.40
CA ALA A 725 -23.07 5.72 5.85
C ALA A 725 -23.27 7.12 5.25
N ASN A 726 -24.49 7.40 4.81
CA ASN A 726 -24.98 8.68 4.33
C ASN A 726 -26.43 8.98 4.80
N SER A 727 -27.42 8.94 3.92
CA SER A 727 -28.84 9.12 4.18
C SER A 727 -29.64 8.15 3.30
N TRP A 728 -30.78 7.65 3.77
CA TRP A 728 -31.65 6.80 2.95
C TRP A 728 -32.21 7.51 1.70
N ASP A 729 -32.24 8.85 1.70
CA ASP A 729 -32.67 9.66 0.55
C ASP A 729 -31.50 10.18 -0.31
N ILE A 730 -30.25 9.81 0.02
CA ILE A 730 -29.05 10.21 -0.73
C ILE A 730 -28.42 8.95 -1.33
N TRP A 731 -28.41 8.90 -2.66
CA TRP A 731 -27.87 7.79 -3.42
C TRP A 731 -26.46 8.12 -3.89
N ASP A 732 -25.51 7.27 -3.53
CA ASP A 732 -24.10 7.33 -3.90
C ASP A 732 -23.73 6.11 -4.75
N THR A 733 -22.52 6.05 -5.30
CA THR A 733 -22.06 4.95 -6.15
C THR A 733 -20.77 4.35 -5.61
N ALA A 734 -20.82 3.07 -5.26
CA ALA A 734 -19.63 2.27 -5.03
C ALA A 734 -19.16 1.70 -6.36
N PHE A 735 -17.85 1.55 -6.53
CA PHE A 735 -17.25 0.98 -7.74
C PHE A 735 -16.33 -0.16 -7.35
N VAL A 736 -16.29 -1.20 -8.18
CA VAL A 736 -15.39 -2.34 -8.01
C VAL A 736 -14.97 -2.85 -9.38
N ALA A 737 -13.66 -3.06 -9.57
CA ALA A 737 -13.14 -3.72 -10.76
C ALA A 737 -13.41 -5.23 -10.66
N VAL A 738 -14.09 -5.79 -11.65
CA VAL A 738 -14.54 -7.18 -11.65
C VAL A 738 -14.14 -7.88 -12.94
N GLU A 739 -13.88 -9.17 -12.82
CA GLU A 739 -13.68 -10.04 -13.98
C GLU A 739 -14.98 -10.76 -14.31
N ILE A 740 -15.40 -10.61 -15.57
CA ILE A 740 -16.62 -11.18 -16.09
C ILE A 740 -16.25 -12.38 -16.96
N PRO A 741 -16.76 -13.59 -16.66
CA PRO A 741 -16.55 -14.76 -17.51
C PRO A 741 -17.36 -14.64 -18.81
N GLN A 742 -16.91 -15.34 -19.86
CA GLN A 742 -17.74 -15.52 -21.05
C GLN A 742 -18.88 -16.49 -20.76
N GLY A 743 -20.09 -16.20 -21.25
CA GLY A 743 -21.28 -17.01 -21.05
C GLY A 743 -22.13 -16.54 -19.88
N GLU A 744 -23.03 -17.39 -19.40
CA GLU A 744 -23.91 -17.09 -18.26
C GLU A 744 -23.15 -17.10 -16.93
N PHE A 745 -23.48 -16.16 -16.05
CA PHE A 745 -22.96 -16.07 -14.69
C PHE A 745 -23.94 -15.35 -13.78
N ASP A 746 -23.85 -15.62 -12.47
CA ASP A 746 -24.62 -14.90 -11.46
C ASP A 746 -23.78 -13.77 -10.88
N LEU A 747 -24.40 -12.60 -10.74
CA LEU A 747 -23.98 -11.53 -9.84
C LEU A 747 -24.80 -11.66 -8.55
N LYS A 748 -24.16 -11.99 -7.44
CA LYS A 748 -24.80 -12.12 -6.13
C LYS A 748 -24.21 -11.13 -5.14
N LEU A 749 -25.07 -10.30 -4.56
CA LEU A 749 -24.75 -9.32 -3.53
C LEU A 749 -25.12 -9.93 -2.17
N VAL A 750 -24.17 -10.05 -1.24
CA VAL A 750 -24.37 -10.70 0.07
C VAL A 750 -23.92 -9.77 1.19
N SER A 751 -24.77 -9.50 2.17
CA SER A 751 -24.42 -8.67 3.32
C SER A 751 -23.37 -9.34 4.20
N ALA A 752 -22.32 -8.58 4.56
CA ALA A 752 -21.19 -9.09 5.33
C ALA A 752 -21.31 -8.85 6.84
N THR A 753 -22.37 -8.18 7.31
CA THR A 753 -22.60 -7.88 8.73
C THR A 753 -24.05 -8.10 9.14
N ASP A 754 -24.31 -8.17 10.46
CA ASP A 754 -25.65 -8.25 11.03
C ASP A 754 -26.50 -7.00 10.78
N ASP A 755 -25.89 -5.88 10.39
CA ASP A 755 -26.61 -4.67 9.99
C ASP A 755 -27.22 -4.77 8.59
N GLY A 756 -26.98 -5.86 7.84
CA GLY A 756 -27.48 -6.05 6.49
C GLY A 756 -26.77 -5.18 5.44
N GLY A 757 -27.31 -5.16 4.23
CA GLY A 757 -26.79 -4.37 3.10
C GLY A 757 -27.36 -2.96 3.05
N PRO A 758 -26.79 -2.05 2.24
CA PRO A 758 -27.43 -0.78 1.89
C PRO A 758 -28.66 -1.01 0.99
N ASN A 759 -29.48 0.00 0.78
CA ASN A 759 -30.49 -0.03 -0.28
C ASN A 759 -29.77 0.09 -1.63
N ILE A 760 -30.07 -0.75 -2.61
CA ILE A 760 -29.42 -0.72 -3.94
C ILE A 760 -30.49 -0.52 -5.00
N CYS A 761 -30.34 0.49 -5.87
CA CYS A 761 -31.32 0.77 -6.92
C CYS A 761 -30.86 0.32 -8.30
N ILE A 762 -29.57 0.52 -8.61
CA ILE A 762 -28.99 0.20 -9.92
C ILE A 762 -27.62 -0.42 -9.70
N PHE A 763 -27.27 -1.37 -10.55
CA PHE A 763 -25.87 -1.71 -10.80
C PHE A 763 -25.56 -1.67 -12.29
N ALA A 764 -24.33 -1.36 -12.65
CA ALA A 764 -23.96 -1.17 -14.04
C ALA A 764 -22.51 -1.54 -14.33
N PHE A 765 -22.24 -1.95 -15.57
CA PHE A 765 -20.91 -2.25 -16.06
C PHE A 765 -20.50 -1.24 -17.14
N ASP A 766 -19.23 -0.87 -17.15
CA ASP A 766 -18.60 -0.01 -18.15
C ASP A 766 -18.36 -0.68 -19.51
N VAL A 767 -18.59 -2.00 -19.58
CA VAL A 767 -18.52 -2.79 -20.81
C VAL A 767 -19.91 -3.12 -21.36
N ALA A 768 -20.04 -3.11 -22.69
CA ALA A 768 -21.30 -3.40 -23.39
C ALA A 768 -21.54 -4.91 -23.59
N SER A 769 -20.61 -5.77 -23.17
CA SER A 769 -20.69 -7.21 -23.40
C SER A 769 -21.66 -7.91 -22.46
N VAL A 770 -22.14 -7.25 -21.40
CA VAL A 770 -22.99 -7.84 -20.35
C VAL A 770 -24.47 -7.58 -20.62
N SER A 771 -25.30 -8.61 -20.56
CA SER A 771 -26.76 -8.54 -20.66
C SER A 771 -27.43 -9.41 -19.59
N LYS A 772 -28.76 -9.29 -19.40
CA LYS A 772 -29.52 -10.24 -18.57
C LYS A 772 -29.51 -11.60 -19.28
N ALA A 773 -29.28 -12.69 -18.54
CA ALA A 773 -29.43 -14.04 -19.06
C ALA A 773 -30.89 -14.26 -19.48
N SER A 774 -31.12 -14.84 -20.65
CA SER A 774 -32.45 -14.86 -21.26
C SER A 774 -33.34 -15.99 -20.72
N SER A 775 -34.29 -15.65 -19.85
CA SER A 775 -35.50 -16.46 -19.61
C SER A 775 -36.80 -15.81 -20.13
N GLY A 776 -36.69 -14.86 -21.08
CA GLY A 776 -37.80 -14.26 -21.82
C GLY A 776 -38.02 -12.77 -21.51
N GLU A 777 -37.99 -11.96 -22.57
CA GLU A 777 -38.22 -10.50 -22.63
C GLU A 777 -37.09 -9.57 -22.16
N THR A 778 -36.30 -9.13 -23.15
CA THR A 778 -35.41 -7.99 -23.05
C THR A 778 -36.20 -6.68 -22.98
N THR A 779 -36.08 -5.94 -21.88
CA THR A 779 -36.32 -4.50 -21.89
C THR A 779 -34.98 -3.80 -21.71
N ALA A 780 -34.34 -3.39 -22.80
CA ALA A 780 -33.27 -2.40 -22.72
C ALA A 780 -33.89 -1.09 -22.20
N LEU A 781 -33.64 -0.75 -20.94
CA LEU A 781 -34.07 0.54 -20.40
C LEU A 781 -33.22 1.65 -21.04
N LYS A 782 -33.94 2.66 -21.55
CA LYS A 782 -33.38 3.78 -22.31
C LYS A 782 -32.50 4.66 -21.41
N ASN A 783 -31.30 4.98 -21.90
CA ASN A 783 -30.34 5.99 -21.43
C ASN A 783 -30.83 6.89 -20.27
N VAL A 784 -30.24 6.71 -19.09
CA VAL A 784 -30.32 7.68 -17.98
C VAL A 784 -29.45 8.89 -18.35
N TYR A 785 -30.02 10.09 -18.41
CA TYR A 785 -29.26 11.33 -18.64
C TYR A 785 -29.03 12.06 -17.31
N ALA A 786 -27.86 12.67 -17.12
CA ALA A 786 -27.67 13.65 -16.04
C ALA A 786 -28.64 14.84 -16.24
N GLU A 787 -29.42 15.17 -15.20
CA GLU A 787 -30.39 16.27 -15.27
C GLU A 787 -29.67 17.61 -15.46
N SER A 788 -29.88 18.25 -16.60
CA SER A 788 -29.11 19.43 -17.01
C SER A 788 -29.90 20.33 -17.95
N PHE A 789 -29.70 21.64 -17.83
CA PHE A 789 -30.26 22.61 -18.78
C PHE A 789 -29.18 23.45 -19.44
N ASN A 790 -28.93 23.20 -20.73
CA ASN A 790 -27.97 24.01 -21.48
C ASN A 790 -28.65 25.27 -22.04
N VAL A 791 -28.41 26.38 -21.35
CA VAL A 791 -28.86 27.73 -21.69
C VAL A 791 -28.44 28.24 -23.07
N ARG A 792 -27.37 27.71 -23.69
CA ARG A 792 -26.92 28.09 -25.05
C ARG A 792 -27.65 27.31 -26.14
N SER A 793 -27.81 26.00 -25.96
CA SER A 793 -28.53 25.17 -26.93
C SER A 793 -30.04 25.11 -26.69
N GLY A 794 -30.51 25.59 -25.54
CA GLY A 794 -31.91 25.49 -25.12
C GLY A 794 -32.33 24.05 -24.81
N ILE A 795 -31.41 23.13 -24.55
CA ILE A 795 -31.75 21.72 -24.32
C ILE A 795 -31.83 21.42 -22.82
N LEU A 796 -33.00 20.98 -22.37
CA LEU A 796 -33.24 20.40 -21.05
C LEU A 796 -33.20 18.88 -21.14
N ARG A 797 -32.20 18.27 -20.51
CA ARG A 797 -32.14 16.83 -20.27
C ARG A 797 -32.69 16.55 -18.88
N THR A 798 -33.69 15.69 -18.78
CA THR A 798 -34.27 15.28 -17.50
C THR A 798 -34.76 13.85 -17.61
N ASN A 799 -34.72 13.12 -16.50
CA ASN A 799 -35.31 11.78 -16.42
C ASN A 799 -36.80 11.86 -16.02
N TYR A 800 -37.30 13.08 -15.78
CA TYR A 800 -38.68 13.36 -15.42
C TYR A 800 -39.56 13.59 -16.65
N SER A 801 -40.77 13.02 -16.64
CA SER A 801 -41.86 13.39 -17.54
C SER A 801 -42.96 14.10 -16.74
N GLY A 802 -43.32 15.32 -17.15
CA GLY A 802 -44.36 16.12 -16.50
C GLY A 802 -44.05 17.61 -16.52
N THR A 803 -44.71 18.39 -15.67
CA THR A 803 -44.61 19.85 -15.67
C THR A 803 -43.38 20.34 -14.92
N VAL A 804 -42.59 21.22 -15.54
CA VAL A 804 -41.44 21.90 -14.92
C VAL A 804 -41.61 23.41 -14.92
N LYS A 805 -41.08 24.06 -13.88
CA LYS A 805 -40.98 25.50 -13.72
C LYS A 805 -39.53 25.95 -13.92
N ILE A 806 -39.31 26.81 -14.90
CA ILE A 806 -38.03 27.44 -15.22
C ILE A 806 -38.07 28.89 -14.73
N SER A 807 -37.17 29.22 -13.80
CA SER A 807 -37.08 30.53 -13.17
C SER A 807 -35.76 31.18 -13.51
N ILE A 808 -35.76 32.41 -14.02
CA ILE A 808 -34.55 33.19 -14.35
C ILE A 808 -34.37 34.26 -13.28
N TYR A 809 -33.19 34.32 -12.67
CA TYR A 809 -32.79 35.28 -11.66
C TYR A 809 -31.67 36.18 -12.16
N ASP A 810 -31.66 37.44 -11.75
CA ASP A 810 -30.53 38.35 -11.97
C ASP A 810 -29.38 38.05 -10.97
N ILE A 811 -28.24 38.72 -11.14
CA ILE A 811 -27.07 38.57 -10.26
C ILE A 811 -27.34 38.96 -8.79
N ARG A 812 -28.40 39.72 -8.53
CA ARG A 812 -28.81 40.14 -7.18
C ARG A 812 -29.79 39.14 -6.56
N GLY A 813 -30.12 38.05 -7.28
CA GLY A 813 -31.05 37.02 -6.82
C GLY A 813 -32.53 37.37 -7.03
N ASN A 814 -32.85 38.46 -7.73
CA ASN A 814 -34.24 38.81 -8.02
C ASN A 814 -34.77 37.93 -9.15
N LEU A 815 -36.00 37.43 -8.99
CA LEU A 815 -36.69 36.69 -10.05
C LEU A 815 -37.06 37.64 -11.20
N VAL A 816 -36.49 37.41 -12.37
CA VAL A 816 -36.68 38.20 -13.59
C VAL A 816 -37.78 37.61 -14.47
N ARG A 817 -37.86 36.28 -14.56
CA ARG A 817 -38.85 35.60 -15.40
C ARG A 817 -39.17 34.20 -14.87
N THR A 818 -40.38 33.72 -15.14
CA THR A 818 -40.77 32.32 -14.97
C THR A 818 -41.43 31.81 -16.25
N GLN A 819 -41.17 30.55 -16.58
CA GLN A 819 -41.85 29.78 -17.62
C GLN A 819 -42.25 28.42 -17.05
N ILE A 820 -43.44 27.94 -17.40
CA ILE A 820 -43.91 26.59 -17.05
C ILE A 820 -44.16 25.85 -18.35
N LEU A 821 -43.68 24.62 -18.45
CA LEU A 821 -43.90 23.76 -19.61
C LEU A 821 -43.89 22.27 -19.21
N ASP A 822 -44.53 21.44 -20.02
CA ASP A 822 -44.44 19.99 -19.89
C ASP A 822 -43.24 19.45 -20.65
N VAL A 823 -42.51 18.54 -20.01
CA VAL A 823 -41.33 17.86 -20.56
C VAL A 823 -41.53 16.36 -20.53
N ARG A 824 -40.80 15.64 -21.37
CA ARG A 824 -40.70 14.19 -21.33
C ARG A 824 -39.31 13.79 -20.83
N ALA A 825 -39.17 12.60 -20.28
CA ALA A 825 -37.87 12.03 -19.99
C ALA A 825 -37.03 11.98 -21.27
N GLY A 826 -35.78 12.43 -21.21
CA GLY A 826 -34.88 12.64 -22.35
C GLY A 826 -34.56 14.11 -22.61
N SER A 827 -34.26 14.45 -23.87
CA SER A 827 -33.89 15.82 -24.29
C SER A 827 -35.11 16.60 -24.77
N ASN A 828 -35.35 17.77 -24.17
CA ASN A 828 -36.45 18.67 -24.48
C ASN A 828 -35.87 20.00 -24.98
N ALA A 829 -36.39 20.51 -26.09
CA ALA A 829 -36.04 21.85 -26.55
C ALA A 829 -36.88 22.90 -25.82
N VAL A 830 -36.19 23.87 -25.21
CA VAL A 830 -36.74 24.93 -24.38
C VAL A 830 -36.11 26.26 -24.81
N SER A 831 -36.95 27.17 -25.30
CA SER A 831 -36.51 28.53 -25.63
C SER A 831 -36.76 29.49 -24.46
N LEU A 832 -35.67 30.06 -23.93
CA LEU A 832 -35.74 31.04 -22.82
C LEU A 832 -36.12 32.45 -23.27
N ARG A 833 -36.15 32.72 -24.59
CA ARG A 833 -36.34 34.07 -25.17
C ARG A 833 -35.47 35.15 -24.50
N THR A 834 -34.15 34.88 -24.44
CA THR A 834 -33.16 35.73 -23.76
C THR A 834 -33.02 37.13 -24.38
N GLU A 835 -33.58 37.35 -25.56
CA GLU A 835 -33.51 38.60 -26.34
C GLU A 835 -34.20 39.80 -25.65
N SER A 836 -35.02 39.52 -24.65
CA SER A 836 -35.75 40.50 -23.85
C SER A 836 -35.07 40.87 -22.53
N LEU A 837 -33.92 40.27 -22.23
CA LEU A 837 -33.16 40.50 -21.00
C LEU A 837 -32.03 41.50 -21.27
N SER A 838 -31.78 42.41 -20.33
CA SER A 838 -30.65 43.36 -20.42
C SER A 838 -29.31 42.64 -20.33
N ALA A 839 -28.23 43.27 -20.80
CA ALA A 839 -26.88 42.74 -20.61
C ALA A 839 -26.59 42.51 -19.12
N GLY A 840 -25.98 41.37 -18.78
CA GLY A 840 -25.79 40.94 -17.39
C GLY A 840 -25.75 39.43 -17.21
N MET A 841 -25.31 39.00 -16.03
CA MET A 841 -25.25 37.59 -15.65
C MET A 841 -26.58 37.17 -15.01
N TYR A 842 -27.09 36.02 -15.45
CA TYR A 842 -28.34 35.45 -14.99
C TYR A 842 -28.16 34.01 -14.55
N CYS A 843 -29.01 33.57 -13.63
CA CYS A 843 -29.12 32.19 -13.17
C CYS A 843 -30.48 31.63 -13.59
N VAL A 844 -30.49 30.44 -14.20
CA VAL A 844 -31.70 29.71 -14.56
C VAL A 844 -31.83 28.51 -13.64
N LYS A 845 -32.96 28.42 -12.94
CA LYS A 845 -33.32 27.28 -12.11
C LYS A 845 -34.48 26.54 -12.75
N VAL A 846 -34.28 25.28 -13.08
CA VAL A 846 -35.35 24.36 -13.49
C VAL A 846 -35.79 23.56 -12.27
N SER A 847 -37.10 23.49 -12.03
CA SER A 847 -37.65 22.85 -10.83
C SER A 847 -38.95 22.11 -11.13
N ASN A 848 -39.23 21.06 -10.37
CA ASN A 848 -40.53 20.41 -10.29
C ASN A 848 -40.99 20.51 -8.83
N GLY A 849 -42.00 21.34 -8.56
CA GLY A 849 -42.41 21.65 -7.20
C GLY A 849 -41.26 22.28 -6.40
N THR A 850 -40.88 21.65 -5.29
CA THR A 850 -39.76 22.06 -4.42
C THR A 850 -38.41 21.52 -4.89
N ARG A 851 -38.39 20.47 -5.72
CA ARG A 851 -37.17 19.83 -6.24
C ARG A 851 -36.53 20.69 -7.33
N THR A 852 -35.23 20.91 -7.22
CA THR A 852 -34.44 21.56 -8.26
C THR A 852 -33.87 20.50 -9.20
N LEU A 853 -34.19 20.58 -10.50
CA LEU A 853 -33.71 19.65 -11.52
C LEU A 853 -32.38 20.10 -12.11
N SER A 854 -32.16 21.41 -12.25
CA SER A 854 -30.89 21.95 -12.72
C SER A 854 -30.76 23.43 -12.37
N ILE A 855 -29.52 23.90 -12.18
CA ILE A 855 -29.17 25.31 -12.07
C ILE A 855 -28.10 25.61 -13.11
N SER A 856 -28.27 26.66 -13.90
CA SER A 856 -27.32 27.03 -14.96
C SER A 856 -27.15 28.53 -15.02
N LYS A 857 -25.93 28.99 -15.27
CA LYS A 857 -25.61 30.43 -15.38
C LYS A 857 -25.36 30.80 -16.84
N PHE A 858 -25.80 31.98 -17.24
CA PHE A 858 -25.47 32.52 -18.55
C PHE A 858 -25.24 34.03 -18.49
N TRP A 859 -24.51 34.53 -19.48
CA TRP A 859 -24.19 35.94 -19.62
C TRP A 859 -24.76 36.48 -20.93
N ILE A 860 -25.48 37.59 -20.85
CA ILE A 860 -25.88 38.39 -22.01
C ILE A 860 -24.89 39.54 -22.14
N ARG A 861 -24.19 39.61 -23.28
CA ARG A 861 -23.28 40.72 -23.61
C ARG A 861 -24.10 41.89 -24.17
N GLU A 862 -23.61 43.11 -23.98
CA GLU A 862 -24.15 44.27 -24.70
C GLU A 862 -24.04 44.01 -26.22
N LYS A 863 -25.10 44.34 -26.97
CA LYS A 863 -25.12 44.21 -28.43
C LYS A 863 -24.29 45.30 -29.08
#